data_AF-A0A166YQ95-F1
#
_entry.id   AF-A0A166YQ95-F1
#
_cell.length_a   1.000
_cell.length_b   1.000
_cell.length_c   1.000
_cell.angle_alpha   90.00
_cell.angle_beta   90.00
_cell.angle_gamma   90.00
#
_symmetry.space_group_name_H-M   'P 1'
#
loop_
_entity.id
_entity.type
_entity.pdbx_description
1 polymer ?
#
loop_
_entity_poly.entity_id
_entity_poly.type
_entity_poly.pdbx_seq_one_letter_code
_entity_poly.pdbx_strand_id
1 'polypeptide(L)'
;MGPDNKKYVPLIQTSLDKVNQAEIMNIIRAMQVDAANAGDEDKLNEDMEAVMEARDMDLVVEEQNAALRQQLDTNKKALSDYITRLEHLQQSHEELKYEKERNDRELEVLRKATKDGANNAEAIRLLEDQVHEQMEIIAKNEESIRDHERARAQLETEVQKLTQRSQHADELRDQATEWRHKAEELEKKANAAERYKQKLESQQHLVKEVQNLQYERAELQEQLRSLMDEREKGDRTRKAEDELTRMLTQSEQHLWDERSQKTQLLKDMQTLEDELLRLKAQRSHDEHFIQDLQDQLQHGGGASQAETLALPASSSLQDELNSASSDDGQKNIPLELSRFKAENDLLRRTIGSTGDAATLRKEADDEKKQRERLQQSLNEMFEKHTIVQDQIEALMQSSTGESSKAFIELRSEHTRTQNELQQLKQRTADLQAKLADKERALMGAKTELSAVQKDGISALDELKSTDKLISESLKAELDRLREELAFVSNERESQKTQLIDALLAKDKFRKDAEEAKEFQETAALSTANQDSSEAAKKAAEKIEKLRDRLIERKQQLEQAEQDKIDLQRELKVLQGGELATAQKAAAEQMIKNLQRENALIATAWYDLTSRLQSNHVVLQRRHDAPKSWLNKQRQMVHGQLRQRDMLYLY
;
A
#
# COMPACT_ATOMS: atom_id res chain seq x y z
N MET A 1 25.16 -72.75 129.83
CA MET A 1 24.07 -71.85 129.40
C MET A 1 24.54 -70.41 129.54
N GLY A 2 24.36 -69.57 128.52
CA GLY A 2 24.77 -68.16 128.56
C GLY A 2 23.80 -67.24 129.34
N PRO A 3 24.17 -65.97 129.60
CA PRO A 3 23.43 -65.09 130.52
C PRO A 3 21.98 -64.77 130.10
N ASP A 4 21.71 -64.66 128.80
CA ASP A 4 20.46 -64.10 128.25
C ASP A 4 19.30 -65.10 128.12
N ASN A 5 19.35 -66.25 128.79
CA ASN A 5 18.37 -67.33 128.61
C ASN A 5 16.90 -66.89 128.85
N LYS A 6 16.68 -65.88 129.70
CA LYS A 6 15.37 -65.26 129.96
C LYS A 6 14.75 -64.54 128.76
N LYS A 7 15.55 -64.12 127.77
CA LYS A 7 15.08 -63.38 126.57
C LYS A 7 14.69 -64.32 125.43
N TYR A 8 15.41 -65.43 125.26
CA TYR A 8 15.21 -66.34 124.12
C TYR A 8 14.09 -67.36 124.33
N VAL A 9 13.90 -67.89 125.56
CA VAL A 9 12.86 -68.91 125.84
C VAL A 9 11.44 -68.42 125.51
N PRO A 10 10.99 -67.21 125.90
CA PRO A 10 9.65 -66.73 125.55
C PRO A 10 9.48 -66.49 124.05
N LEU A 11 10.54 -66.04 123.37
CA LEU A 11 10.54 -65.76 121.94
C LEU A 11 10.33 -67.05 121.13
N ILE A 12 11.12 -68.08 121.43
CA ILE A 12 11.02 -69.41 120.80
C ILE A 12 9.63 -70.01 121.02
N GLN A 13 9.03 -69.84 122.20
CA GLN A 13 7.70 -70.40 122.53
C GLN A 13 6.53 -69.66 121.88
N THR A 14 6.66 -68.38 121.50
CA THR A 14 5.53 -67.54 121.06
C THR A 14 5.61 -66.99 119.64
N SER A 15 6.81 -66.80 119.07
CA SER A 15 7.00 -66.21 117.74
C SER A 15 7.58 -67.17 116.70
N LEU A 16 7.65 -68.47 117.01
CA LEU A 16 8.23 -69.50 116.14
C LEU A 16 7.20 -70.59 115.85
N ASP A 17 7.14 -71.05 114.60
CA ASP A 17 6.21 -72.12 114.21
C ASP A 17 6.58 -73.47 114.85
N LYS A 18 5.58 -74.35 115.03
CA LYS A 18 5.71 -75.65 115.69
C LYS A 18 6.77 -76.55 115.07
N VAL A 19 7.00 -76.46 113.76
CA VAL A 19 8.06 -77.19 113.06
C VAL A 19 9.43 -76.77 113.60
N ASN A 20 9.71 -75.47 113.59
CA ASN A 20 10.97 -74.89 114.07
C ASN A 20 11.16 -75.09 115.58
N GLN A 21 10.07 -75.06 116.38
CA GLN A 21 10.10 -75.41 117.80
C GLN A 21 10.50 -76.87 118.04
N ALA A 22 9.98 -77.81 117.23
CA ALA A 22 10.32 -79.22 117.32
C ALA A 22 11.77 -79.49 116.90
N GLU A 23 12.26 -78.80 115.87
CA GLU A 23 13.64 -78.90 115.39
C GLU A 23 14.64 -78.41 116.44
N ILE A 24 14.38 -77.25 117.08
CA ILE A 24 15.16 -76.74 118.22
C ILE A 24 15.11 -77.73 119.40
N MET A 25 13.96 -78.35 119.69
CA MET A 25 13.86 -79.35 120.76
C MET A 25 14.70 -80.60 120.48
N ASN A 26 14.75 -81.05 119.22
CA ASN A 26 15.60 -82.17 118.81
C ASN A 26 17.09 -81.84 118.95
N ILE A 27 17.52 -80.64 118.56
CA ILE A 27 18.90 -80.17 118.74
C ILE A 27 19.27 -80.13 120.24
N ILE A 28 18.40 -79.59 121.09
CA ILE A 28 18.63 -79.58 122.56
C ILE A 28 18.72 -81.01 123.11
N ARG A 29 17.89 -81.94 122.63
CA ARG A 29 17.91 -83.34 123.07
C ARG A 29 19.18 -84.07 122.63
N ALA A 30 19.67 -83.80 121.41
CA ALA A 30 20.97 -84.32 120.96
C ALA A 30 22.10 -83.82 121.86
N MET A 31 22.19 -82.50 122.09
CA MET A 31 23.19 -81.91 122.99
C MET A 31 23.12 -82.44 124.44
N GLN A 32 21.95 -82.88 124.91
CA GLN A 32 21.81 -83.54 126.23
C GLN A 32 22.33 -84.99 126.24
N VAL A 33 22.25 -85.72 125.12
CA VAL A 33 22.88 -87.04 124.98
C VAL A 33 24.40 -86.90 124.89
N ASP A 34 24.88 -85.96 124.08
CA ASP A 34 26.32 -85.69 123.92
C ASP A 34 26.97 -85.25 125.26
N ALA A 35 26.27 -84.42 126.03
CA ALA A 35 26.73 -84.00 127.37
C ALA A 35 26.66 -85.12 128.42
N ALA A 36 25.81 -86.13 128.25
CA ALA A 36 25.76 -87.29 129.14
C ALA A 36 26.91 -88.28 128.86
N ASN A 37 27.26 -88.46 127.59
CA ASN A 37 28.35 -89.36 127.17
C ASN A 37 29.74 -88.86 127.57
N ALA A 38 29.91 -87.57 127.86
CA ALA A 38 31.17 -86.97 128.31
C ALA A 38 31.46 -87.14 129.82
N GLY A 39 30.61 -87.86 130.55
CA GLY A 39 30.64 -87.93 132.02
C GLY A 39 31.14 -89.23 132.64
N ASP A 40 31.65 -90.19 131.85
CA ASP A 40 31.92 -91.56 132.33
C ASP A 40 33.37 -92.07 132.12
N GLU A 41 34.32 -91.17 131.83
CA GLU A 41 35.76 -91.52 131.82
C GLU A 41 36.32 -91.85 133.21
N ASP A 42 35.73 -91.31 134.29
CA ASP A 42 36.15 -91.57 135.68
C ASP A 42 36.07 -93.06 136.09
N LYS A 43 35.33 -93.90 135.35
CA LYS A 43 35.27 -95.35 135.59
C LYS A 43 36.47 -96.14 135.07
N LEU A 44 37.30 -95.58 134.18
CA LEU A 44 38.39 -96.34 133.55
C LEU A 44 39.64 -96.50 134.43
N ASN A 45 39.79 -95.72 135.51
CA ASN A 45 40.97 -95.80 136.37
C ASN A 45 40.95 -96.98 137.35
N GLU A 46 39.81 -97.31 137.97
CA GLU A 46 39.73 -98.43 138.94
C GLU A 46 40.04 -99.78 138.26
N ASP A 47 39.57 -100.00 137.03
CA ASP A 47 39.88 -101.22 136.25
C ASP A 47 41.32 -101.24 135.70
N MET A 48 41.96 -100.09 135.45
CA MET A 48 43.37 -100.05 135.02
C MET A 48 44.34 -100.41 136.15
N GLU A 49 44.09 -99.96 137.38
CA GLU A 49 44.97 -100.24 138.52
C GLU A 49 45.02 -101.74 138.85
N ALA A 50 43.90 -102.45 138.70
CA ALA A 50 43.82 -103.91 138.87
C ALA A 50 44.53 -104.73 137.76
N VAL A 51 44.75 -104.17 136.57
CA VAL A 51 45.40 -104.86 135.43
C VAL A 51 46.91 -104.63 135.39
N MET A 52 47.42 -103.54 135.99
CA MET A 52 48.85 -103.24 136.02
C MET A 52 49.69 -104.21 136.86
N GLU A 53 49.12 -104.88 137.87
CA GLU A 53 49.88 -105.77 138.77
C GLU A 53 50.13 -107.18 138.20
N ALA A 54 49.60 -107.51 137.01
CA ALA A 54 49.66 -108.85 136.43
C ALA A 54 50.14 -108.91 134.95
N ARG A 55 50.69 -107.83 134.40
CA ARG A 55 51.06 -107.72 132.97
C ARG A 55 52.53 -107.30 132.80
N ASP A 56 53.28 -108.01 131.96
CA ASP A 56 54.70 -107.70 131.71
C ASP A 56 54.89 -106.27 131.20
N MET A 57 55.71 -105.50 131.93
CA MET A 57 55.83 -104.04 131.78
C MET A 57 56.31 -103.63 130.38
N ASP A 58 57.25 -104.37 129.81
CA ASP A 58 57.78 -104.12 128.45
C ASP A 58 56.67 -104.22 127.38
N LEU A 59 55.71 -105.14 127.56
CA LEU A 59 54.59 -105.32 126.63
C LEU A 59 53.61 -104.14 126.70
N VAL A 60 53.44 -103.54 127.88
CA VAL A 60 52.61 -102.33 128.07
C VAL A 60 53.27 -101.11 127.41
N VAL A 61 54.60 -100.97 127.53
CA VAL A 61 55.35 -99.91 126.86
C VAL A 61 55.35 -100.08 125.33
N GLU A 62 55.39 -101.31 124.82
CA GLU A 62 55.24 -101.58 123.39
C GLU A 62 53.81 -101.27 122.88
N GLU A 63 52.77 -101.65 123.63
CA GLU A 63 51.38 -101.33 123.31
C GLU A 63 51.12 -99.82 123.32
N GLN A 64 51.63 -99.09 124.31
CA GLN A 64 51.55 -97.62 124.35
C GLN A 64 52.32 -96.97 123.18
N ASN A 65 53.49 -97.50 122.80
CA ASN A 65 54.21 -97.03 121.61
C ASN A 65 53.45 -97.32 120.31
N ALA A 66 52.78 -98.47 120.20
CA ALA A 66 51.93 -98.80 119.07
C ALA A 66 50.72 -97.85 118.98
N ALA A 67 50.05 -97.58 120.10
CA ALA A 67 48.93 -96.64 120.17
C ALA A 67 49.36 -95.20 119.82
N LEU A 68 50.50 -94.72 120.35
CA LEU A 68 51.04 -93.40 120.02
C LEU A 68 51.45 -93.29 118.55
N ARG A 69 52.02 -94.34 117.95
CA ARG A 69 52.31 -94.39 116.50
C ARG A 69 51.01 -94.36 115.68
N GLN A 70 49.98 -95.11 116.09
CA GLN A 70 48.68 -95.11 115.43
C GLN A 70 48.00 -93.73 115.50
N GLN A 71 48.02 -93.06 116.65
CA GLN A 71 47.52 -91.68 116.81
C GLN A 71 48.33 -90.67 115.98
N LEU A 72 49.65 -90.85 115.90
CA LEU A 72 50.53 -90.01 115.09
C LEU A 72 50.27 -90.20 113.59
N ASP A 73 49.95 -91.42 113.14
CA ASP A 73 49.58 -91.71 111.75
C ASP A 73 48.13 -91.33 111.39
N THR A 74 47.17 -91.36 112.33
CA THR A 74 45.84 -90.76 112.09
C THR A 74 45.91 -89.24 112.04
N ASN A 75 46.70 -88.61 112.90
CA ASN A 75 46.93 -87.16 112.85
C ASN A 75 47.66 -86.71 111.58
N LYS A 76 48.63 -87.50 111.07
CA LYS A 76 49.22 -87.26 109.73
C LYS A 76 48.17 -87.31 108.61
N LYS A 77 47.26 -88.30 108.63
CA LYS A 77 46.18 -88.42 107.64
C LYS A 77 45.22 -87.24 107.69
N ALA A 78 44.75 -86.88 108.89
CA ALA A 78 43.93 -85.69 109.08
C ALA A 78 44.65 -84.42 108.58
N LEU A 79 45.95 -84.29 108.82
CA LEU A 79 46.76 -83.18 108.32
C LEU A 79 46.86 -83.17 106.77
N SER A 80 47.06 -84.31 106.12
CA SER A 80 47.05 -84.38 104.64
C SER A 80 45.67 -84.09 104.05
N ASP A 81 44.59 -84.49 104.74
CA ASP A 81 43.22 -84.22 104.31
C ASP A 81 42.89 -82.72 104.47
N TYR A 82 43.41 -82.06 105.50
CA TYR A 82 43.33 -80.59 105.63
C TYR A 82 44.19 -79.86 104.60
N ILE A 83 45.39 -80.35 104.27
CA ILE A 83 46.25 -79.74 103.24
C ILE A 83 45.58 -79.82 101.87
N THR A 84 45.17 -81.01 101.42
CA THR A 84 44.50 -81.18 100.11
C THR A 84 43.19 -80.39 100.02
N ARG A 85 42.43 -80.29 101.11
CA ARG A 85 41.23 -79.45 101.17
C ARG A 85 41.55 -77.94 101.09
N LEU A 86 42.66 -77.49 101.68
CA LEU A 86 43.13 -76.10 101.55
C LEU A 86 43.65 -75.81 100.15
N GLU A 87 44.39 -76.72 99.53
CA GLU A 87 44.88 -76.61 98.15
C GLU A 87 43.71 -76.50 97.16
N HIS A 88 42.68 -77.36 97.29
CA HIS A 88 41.47 -77.25 96.46
C HIS A 88 40.66 -75.96 96.71
N LEU A 89 40.64 -75.46 97.95
CA LEU A 89 39.98 -74.19 98.27
C LEU A 89 40.75 -72.98 97.69
N GLN A 90 42.08 -73.05 97.67
CA GLN A 90 42.95 -72.06 97.02
C GLN A 90 42.76 -72.08 95.50
N GLN A 91 42.81 -73.27 94.88
CA GLN A 91 42.55 -73.46 93.45
C GLN A 91 41.18 -72.87 93.04
N SER A 92 40.11 -73.23 93.76
CA SER A 92 38.76 -72.72 93.49
C SER A 92 38.64 -71.19 93.67
N HIS A 93 39.37 -70.61 94.63
CA HIS A 93 39.42 -69.16 94.82
C HIS A 93 40.22 -68.45 93.70
N GLU A 94 41.30 -69.07 93.20
CA GLU A 94 42.08 -68.55 92.06
C GLU A 94 41.30 -68.64 90.75
N GLU A 95 40.58 -69.73 90.50
CA GLU A 95 39.63 -69.90 89.39
C GLU A 95 38.52 -68.83 89.45
N LEU A 96 37.87 -68.66 90.60
CA LEU A 96 36.82 -67.66 90.79
C LEU A 96 37.34 -66.23 90.61
N LYS A 97 38.58 -65.96 91.05
CA LYS A 97 39.25 -64.68 90.80
C LYS A 97 39.54 -64.47 89.31
N TYR A 98 40.03 -65.50 88.60
CA TYR A 98 40.30 -65.42 87.17
C TYR A 98 39.03 -65.15 86.36
N GLU A 99 37.94 -65.88 86.63
CA GLU A 99 36.64 -65.66 86.00
C GLU A 99 36.05 -64.29 86.38
N LYS A 100 36.24 -63.80 87.61
CA LYS A 100 35.86 -62.42 87.95
C LYS A 100 36.65 -61.39 87.13
N GLU A 101 37.98 -61.50 87.06
CA GLU A 101 38.81 -60.58 86.27
C GLU A 101 38.48 -60.66 84.77
N ARG A 102 38.07 -61.83 84.26
CA ARG A 102 37.56 -62.01 82.90
C ARG A 102 36.25 -61.27 82.68
N ASN A 103 35.26 -61.45 83.55
CA ASN A 103 33.98 -60.74 83.47
C ASN A 103 34.17 -59.22 83.60
N ASP A 104 35.06 -58.75 84.48
CA ASP A 104 35.44 -57.33 84.61
C ASP A 104 36.04 -56.77 83.29
N ARG A 105 36.85 -57.57 82.57
CA ARG A 105 37.40 -57.21 81.23
C ARG A 105 36.31 -57.16 80.15
N GLU A 106 35.45 -58.17 80.09
CA GLU A 106 34.37 -58.27 79.10
C GLU A 106 33.36 -57.11 79.28
N LEU A 107 33.03 -56.74 80.52
CA LEU A 107 32.21 -55.57 80.84
C LEU A 107 32.84 -54.23 80.42
N GLU A 108 34.16 -54.07 80.55
CA GLU A 108 34.85 -52.85 80.14
C GLU A 108 34.93 -52.70 78.61
N VAL A 109 35.03 -53.82 77.87
CA VAL A 109 34.90 -53.82 76.39
C VAL A 109 33.51 -53.36 75.97
N LEU A 110 32.46 -53.91 76.60
CA LEU A 110 31.07 -53.49 76.32
C LEU A 110 30.83 -52.01 76.64
N ARG A 111 31.34 -51.51 77.77
CA ARG A 111 31.25 -50.08 78.14
C ARG A 111 31.91 -49.14 77.14
N LYS A 112 33.03 -49.55 76.53
CA LYS A 112 33.69 -48.79 75.46
C LYS A 112 32.83 -48.79 74.20
N ALA A 113 32.38 -49.97 73.75
CA ALA A 113 31.47 -50.07 72.60
C ALA A 113 30.18 -49.24 72.76
N THR A 114 29.61 -49.13 73.97
CA THR A 114 28.46 -48.24 74.22
C THR A 114 28.81 -46.75 74.15
N LYS A 115 30.01 -46.34 74.61
CA LYS A 115 30.49 -44.95 74.44
C LYS A 115 30.78 -44.61 72.98
N ASP A 116 31.37 -45.53 72.23
CA ASP A 116 31.61 -45.35 70.80
C ASP A 116 30.28 -45.34 70.02
N GLY A 117 29.26 -46.06 70.50
CA GLY A 117 27.88 -45.92 70.04
C GLY A 117 27.29 -44.53 70.26
N ALA A 118 27.62 -43.83 71.35
CA ALA A 118 27.22 -42.44 71.57
C ALA A 118 27.95 -41.47 70.63
N ASN A 119 29.26 -41.65 70.43
CA ASN A 119 30.05 -40.89 69.45
C ASN A 119 29.47 -41.05 68.03
N ASN A 120 29.06 -42.27 67.65
CA ASN A 120 28.40 -42.54 66.38
C ASN A 120 27.01 -41.87 66.28
N ALA A 121 26.23 -41.81 67.37
CA ALA A 121 24.94 -41.13 67.39
C ALA A 121 25.09 -39.60 67.26
N GLU A 122 26.13 -39.01 67.86
CA GLU A 122 26.45 -37.58 67.66
C GLU A 122 26.91 -37.31 66.21
N ALA A 123 27.71 -38.19 65.61
CA ALA A 123 28.11 -38.09 64.21
C ALA A 123 26.93 -38.24 63.24
N ILE A 124 25.97 -39.13 63.54
CA ILE A 124 24.72 -39.28 62.76
C ILE A 124 23.90 -37.98 62.83
N ARG A 125 23.70 -37.42 64.03
CA ARG A 125 22.99 -36.13 64.17
C ARG A 125 23.65 -34.99 63.42
N LEU A 126 24.99 -34.91 63.43
CA LEU A 126 25.70 -33.88 62.67
C LEU A 126 25.49 -34.03 61.14
N LEU A 127 25.36 -35.26 60.64
CA LEU A 127 25.03 -35.53 59.25
C LEU A 127 23.56 -35.26 58.93
N GLU A 128 22.63 -35.55 59.85
CA GLU A 128 21.22 -35.19 59.73
C GLU A 128 21.04 -33.66 59.67
N ASP A 129 21.69 -32.92 60.58
CA ASP A 129 21.69 -31.45 60.60
C ASP A 129 22.27 -30.87 59.29
N GLN A 130 23.38 -31.43 58.77
CA GLN A 130 23.95 -31.02 57.47
C GLN A 130 23.04 -31.34 56.27
N VAL A 131 22.33 -32.47 56.30
CA VAL A 131 21.35 -32.83 55.27
C VAL A 131 20.14 -31.87 55.33
N HIS A 132 19.70 -31.47 56.52
CA HIS A 132 18.66 -30.46 56.70
C HIS A 132 19.11 -29.08 56.17
N GLU A 133 20.32 -28.63 56.49
CA GLU A 133 20.87 -27.38 55.96
C GLU A 133 20.96 -27.40 54.42
N GLN A 134 21.44 -28.51 53.82
CA GLN A 134 21.48 -28.64 52.36
C GLN A 134 20.08 -28.68 51.74
N MET A 135 19.08 -29.32 52.37
CA MET A 135 17.70 -29.27 51.88
C MET A 135 17.12 -27.85 51.94
N GLU A 136 17.43 -27.06 52.97
CA GLU A 136 16.99 -25.66 53.05
C GLU A 136 17.66 -24.79 51.99
N ILE A 137 18.95 -25.01 51.70
CA ILE A 137 19.68 -24.36 50.61
C ILE A 137 19.09 -24.74 49.24
N ILE A 138 18.77 -26.03 49.02
CA ILE A 138 18.12 -26.51 47.80
C ILE A 138 16.75 -25.84 47.64
N ALA A 139 15.91 -25.82 48.68
CA ALA A 139 14.58 -25.19 48.62
C ALA A 139 14.66 -23.70 48.24
N LYS A 140 15.59 -22.94 48.83
CA LYS A 140 15.84 -21.52 48.50
C LYS A 140 16.33 -21.33 47.06
N ASN A 141 17.22 -22.21 46.60
CA ASN A 141 17.72 -22.17 45.22
C ASN A 141 16.61 -22.52 44.21
N GLU A 142 15.75 -23.50 44.49
CA GLU A 142 14.60 -23.82 43.65
C GLU A 142 13.56 -22.68 43.62
N GLU A 143 13.30 -22.03 44.76
CA GLU A 143 12.43 -20.84 44.82
C GLU A 143 12.99 -19.70 43.96
N SER A 144 14.30 -19.41 44.09
CA SER A 144 14.99 -18.44 43.24
C SER A 144 14.94 -18.80 41.75
N ILE A 145 15.08 -20.08 41.38
CA ILE A 145 14.92 -20.54 40.00
C ILE A 145 13.49 -20.29 39.51
N ARG A 146 12.46 -20.63 40.30
CA ARG A 146 11.04 -20.39 39.94
C ARG A 146 10.73 -18.89 39.81
N ASP A 147 11.36 -18.04 40.62
CA ASP A 147 11.28 -16.58 40.51
C ASP A 147 11.93 -16.06 39.23
N HIS A 148 13.13 -16.54 38.90
CA HIS A 148 13.83 -16.20 37.66
C HIS A 148 13.10 -16.71 36.40
N GLU A 149 12.49 -17.89 36.44
CA GLU A 149 11.63 -18.41 35.37
C GLU A 149 10.38 -17.54 35.16
N ARG A 150 9.72 -17.13 36.25
CA ARG A 150 8.56 -16.22 36.18
C ARG A 150 8.94 -14.83 35.65
N ALA A 151 10.06 -14.26 36.10
CA ALA A 151 10.58 -12.99 35.59
C ALA A 151 10.99 -13.10 34.11
N ARG A 152 11.62 -14.20 33.70
CA ARG A 152 11.99 -14.48 32.31
C ARG A 152 10.75 -14.59 31.42
N ALA A 153 9.73 -15.34 31.84
CA ALA A 153 8.48 -15.48 31.09
C ALA A 153 7.78 -14.12 30.90
N GLN A 154 7.76 -13.27 31.93
CA GLN A 154 7.26 -11.90 31.83
C GLN A 154 8.05 -11.09 30.78
N LEU A 155 9.38 -11.06 30.87
CA LEU A 155 10.24 -10.37 29.90
C LEU A 155 10.07 -10.91 28.48
N GLU A 156 9.92 -12.21 28.27
CA GLU A 156 9.65 -12.80 26.95
C GLU A 156 8.30 -12.32 26.37
N THR A 157 7.25 -12.18 27.20
CA THR A 157 5.97 -11.60 26.74
C THR A 157 6.06 -10.09 26.47
N GLU A 158 6.85 -9.33 27.24
CA GLU A 158 7.09 -7.91 26.97
C GLU A 158 7.89 -7.70 25.69
N VAL A 159 8.92 -8.52 25.44
CA VAL A 159 9.69 -8.51 24.18
C VAL A 159 8.76 -8.82 23.00
N GLN A 160 7.93 -9.86 23.06
CA GLN A 160 6.97 -10.17 21.98
C GLN A 160 6.02 -8.99 21.71
N LYS A 161 5.47 -8.37 22.76
CA LYS A 161 4.59 -7.20 22.67
C LYS A 161 5.30 -5.97 22.09
N LEU A 162 6.57 -5.76 22.42
CA LEU A 162 7.40 -4.69 21.84
C LEU A 162 7.75 -4.97 20.38
N THR A 163 8.02 -6.23 20.00
CA THR A 163 8.25 -6.63 18.60
C THR A 163 7.00 -6.37 17.74
N GLN A 164 5.82 -6.79 18.21
CA GLN A 164 4.54 -6.51 17.54
C GLN A 164 4.29 -4.99 17.41
N ARG A 165 4.60 -4.22 18.46
CA ARG A 165 4.48 -2.76 18.41
C ARG A 165 5.48 -2.10 17.45
N SER A 166 6.68 -2.66 17.28
CA SER A 166 7.64 -2.19 16.27
C SER A 166 7.13 -2.47 14.87
N GLN A 167 6.69 -3.70 14.59
CA GLN A 167 6.11 -4.09 13.29
C GLN A 167 4.97 -3.13 12.89
N HIS A 168 4.04 -2.86 13.80
CA HIS A 168 2.97 -1.91 13.54
C HIS A 168 3.43 -0.44 13.38
N ALA A 169 4.49 -0.04 14.07
CA ALA A 169 5.09 1.30 13.89
C ALA A 169 5.82 1.44 12.54
N ASP A 170 6.35 0.35 12.00
CA ASP A 170 6.97 0.30 10.68
C ASP A 170 5.89 0.23 9.57
N GLU A 171 4.81 -0.55 9.74
CA GLU A 171 3.60 -0.51 8.87
C GLU A 171 3.03 0.91 8.74
N LEU A 172 2.89 1.62 9.86
CA LEU A 172 2.41 3.01 9.89
C LEU A 172 3.42 3.99 9.26
N ARG A 173 4.72 3.70 9.31
CA ARG A 173 5.75 4.48 8.62
C ARG A 173 5.62 4.32 7.10
N ASP A 174 5.47 3.08 6.62
CA ASP A 174 5.34 2.78 5.20
C ASP A 174 4.07 3.43 4.62
N GLN A 175 2.93 3.28 5.30
CA GLN A 175 1.70 4.01 4.96
C GLN A 175 1.91 5.53 4.92
N ALA A 176 2.66 6.10 5.87
CA ALA A 176 2.98 7.53 5.86
C ALA A 176 3.90 7.95 4.70
N THR A 177 4.76 7.04 4.18
CA THR A 177 5.51 7.30 2.95
C THR A 177 4.62 7.24 1.71
N GLU A 178 3.70 6.27 1.63
CA GLU A 178 2.71 6.22 0.55
C GLU A 178 1.86 7.49 0.50
N TRP A 179 1.35 7.95 1.65
CA TRP A 179 0.56 9.18 1.73
C TRP A 179 1.37 10.42 1.35
N ARG A 180 2.68 10.46 1.66
CA ARG A 180 3.58 11.52 1.19
C ARG A 180 3.70 11.51 -0.33
N HIS A 181 3.97 10.37 -0.96
CA HIS A 181 4.08 10.29 -2.42
C HIS A 181 2.75 10.56 -3.14
N LYS A 182 1.62 10.11 -2.59
CA LYS A 182 0.28 10.46 -3.08
C LYS A 182 0.01 11.97 -2.99
N ALA A 183 0.48 12.64 -1.94
CA ALA A 183 0.41 14.09 -1.82
C ALA A 183 1.32 14.81 -2.83
N GLU A 184 2.58 14.37 -3.00
CA GLU A 184 3.51 14.90 -4.00
C GLU A 184 2.97 14.75 -5.44
N GLU A 185 2.28 13.64 -5.75
CA GLU A 185 1.58 13.46 -7.02
C GLU A 185 0.43 14.45 -7.21
N LEU A 186 -0.39 14.66 -6.19
CA LEU A 186 -1.49 15.63 -6.23
C LEU A 186 -0.96 17.05 -6.38
N GLU A 187 0.15 17.39 -5.72
CA GLU A 187 0.84 18.67 -5.88
C GLU A 187 1.39 18.85 -7.31
N LYS A 188 2.00 17.82 -7.90
CA LYS A 188 2.45 17.83 -9.31
C LYS A 188 1.27 18.02 -10.27
N LYS A 189 0.13 17.36 -10.01
CA LYS A 189 -1.12 17.48 -10.80
C LYS A 189 -1.74 18.88 -10.65
N ALA A 190 -1.76 19.46 -9.45
CA ALA A 190 -2.22 20.82 -9.19
C ALA A 190 -1.32 21.87 -9.88
N ASN A 191 0.00 21.73 -9.79
CA ASN A 191 0.95 22.59 -10.50
C ASN A 191 0.83 22.50 -12.02
N ALA A 192 0.47 21.33 -12.57
CA ALA A 192 0.15 21.19 -13.99
C ALA A 192 -1.17 21.91 -14.35
N ALA A 193 -2.22 21.75 -13.55
CA ALA A 193 -3.50 22.42 -13.75
C ALA A 193 -3.36 23.96 -13.70
N GLU A 194 -2.62 24.51 -12.75
CA GLU A 194 -2.38 25.95 -12.63
C GLU A 194 -1.57 26.50 -13.82
N ARG A 195 -0.62 25.71 -14.37
CA ARG A 195 0.06 26.06 -15.63
C ARG A 195 -0.87 26.04 -16.84
N TYR A 196 -1.81 25.10 -16.93
CA TYR A 196 -2.81 25.09 -18.00
C TYR A 196 -3.78 26.27 -17.89
N LYS A 197 -4.23 26.61 -16.67
CA LYS A 197 -5.01 27.81 -16.37
C LYS A 197 -4.27 29.08 -16.77
N GLN A 198 -3.02 29.26 -16.31
CA GLN A 198 -2.19 30.42 -16.66
C GLN A 198 -1.97 30.52 -18.19
N LYS A 199 -1.82 29.39 -18.89
CA LYS A 199 -1.76 29.37 -20.36
C LYS A 199 -3.07 29.82 -20.99
N LEU A 200 -4.22 29.35 -20.49
CA LEU A 200 -5.54 29.73 -21.00
C LEU A 200 -5.87 31.21 -20.72
N GLU A 201 -5.52 31.72 -19.54
CA GLU A 201 -5.55 33.14 -19.20
C GLU A 201 -4.65 33.96 -20.14
N SER A 202 -3.42 33.50 -20.41
CA SER A 202 -2.52 34.16 -21.36
C SER A 202 -3.08 34.18 -22.79
N GLN A 203 -3.91 33.19 -23.16
CA GLN A 203 -4.57 33.12 -24.47
C GLN A 203 -5.89 33.90 -24.54
N GLN A 204 -6.39 34.47 -23.43
CA GLN A 204 -7.65 35.21 -23.41
C GLN A 204 -7.65 36.47 -24.31
N HIS A 205 -6.48 37.05 -24.59
CA HIS A 205 -6.37 38.16 -25.54
C HIS A 205 -6.71 37.74 -26.99
N LEU A 206 -6.28 36.54 -27.42
CA LEU A 206 -6.59 36.01 -28.75
C LEU A 206 -8.10 35.77 -28.92
N VAL A 207 -8.80 35.38 -27.84
CA VAL A 207 -10.27 35.22 -27.87
C VAL A 207 -10.96 36.57 -28.09
N LYS A 208 -10.47 37.64 -27.45
CA LYS A 208 -10.97 39.02 -27.66
C LYS A 208 -10.64 39.53 -29.06
N GLU A 209 -9.44 39.25 -29.57
CA GLU A 209 -9.01 39.60 -30.93
C GLU A 209 -9.88 38.91 -31.99
N VAL A 210 -10.13 37.61 -31.85
CA VAL A 210 -11.05 36.86 -32.71
C VAL A 210 -12.49 37.41 -32.62
N GLN A 211 -12.94 37.84 -31.44
CA GLN A 211 -14.25 38.47 -31.28
C GLN A 211 -14.32 39.85 -31.96
N ASN A 212 -13.27 40.68 -31.84
CA ASN A 212 -13.17 41.96 -32.53
C ASN A 212 -13.19 41.77 -34.06
N LEU A 213 -12.37 40.85 -34.59
CA LEU A 213 -12.35 40.51 -36.02
C LEU A 213 -13.69 39.98 -36.52
N GLN A 214 -14.50 39.33 -35.67
CA GLN A 214 -15.87 38.93 -36.02
C GLN A 214 -16.83 40.13 -36.09
N TYR A 215 -16.69 41.12 -35.20
CA TYR A 215 -17.45 42.38 -35.29
C TYR A 215 -17.05 43.19 -36.53
N GLU A 216 -15.75 43.39 -36.77
CA GLU A 216 -15.21 44.08 -37.96
C GLU A 216 -15.69 43.42 -39.25
N ARG A 217 -15.66 42.07 -39.32
CA ARG A 217 -16.19 41.33 -40.48
C ARG A 217 -17.70 41.54 -40.64
N ALA A 218 -18.47 41.54 -39.55
CA ALA A 218 -19.92 41.77 -39.62
C ALA A 218 -20.25 43.21 -40.09
N GLU A 219 -19.49 44.21 -39.63
CA GLU A 219 -19.63 45.59 -40.06
C GLU A 219 -19.30 45.74 -41.55
N LEU A 220 -18.16 45.18 -42.01
CA LEU A 220 -17.78 45.17 -43.42
C LEU A 220 -18.79 44.42 -44.30
N GLN A 221 -19.44 43.37 -43.79
CA GLN A 221 -20.50 42.65 -44.50
C GLN A 221 -21.77 43.52 -44.68
N GLU A 222 -22.15 44.33 -43.69
CA GLU A 222 -23.28 45.25 -43.81
C GLU A 222 -22.93 46.50 -44.65
N GLN A 223 -21.67 46.99 -44.60
CA GLN A 223 -21.18 48.03 -45.51
C GLN A 223 -21.16 47.56 -46.98
N LEU A 224 -20.77 46.30 -47.25
CA LEU A 224 -20.87 45.72 -48.59
C LEU A 224 -22.33 45.60 -49.04
N ARG A 225 -23.25 45.28 -48.13
CA ARG A 225 -24.68 45.20 -48.40
C ARG A 225 -25.28 46.56 -48.74
N SER A 226 -24.98 47.61 -47.98
CA SER A 226 -25.50 48.96 -48.27
C SER A 226 -24.98 49.49 -49.61
N LEU A 227 -23.70 49.23 -49.94
CA LEU A 227 -23.13 49.53 -51.26
C LEU A 227 -23.79 48.72 -52.39
N MET A 228 -24.19 47.47 -52.15
CA MET A 228 -25.00 46.70 -53.11
C MET A 228 -26.39 47.33 -53.31
N ASP A 229 -27.10 47.68 -52.22
CA ASP A 229 -28.41 48.34 -52.29
C ASP A 229 -28.34 49.71 -52.99
N GLU A 230 -27.27 50.47 -52.79
CA GLU A 230 -27.00 51.72 -53.52
C GLU A 230 -26.70 51.46 -55.01
N ARG A 231 -25.88 50.46 -55.32
CA ARG A 231 -25.61 50.05 -56.70
C ARG A 231 -26.89 49.59 -57.42
N GLU A 232 -27.77 48.84 -56.76
CA GLU A 232 -29.07 48.49 -57.35
C GLU A 232 -29.99 49.71 -57.54
N LYS A 233 -29.97 50.70 -56.63
CA LYS A 233 -30.72 51.96 -56.83
C LYS A 233 -30.18 52.70 -58.06
N GLY A 234 -28.87 52.77 -58.24
CA GLY A 234 -28.22 53.32 -59.44
C GLY A 234 -28.57 52.56 -60.72
N ASP A 235 -28.56 51.22 -60.70
CA ASP A 235 -28.99 50.39 -61.83
C ASP A 235 -30.50 50.56 -62.14
N ARG A 236 -31.33 50.95 -61.15
CA ARG A 236 -32.75 51.29 -61.35
C ARG A 236 -32.94 52.70 -61.93
N THR A 237 -32.24 53.72 -61.42
CA THR A 237 -32.33 55.09 -61.97
C THR A 237 -31.80 55.15 -63.39
N ARG A 238 -30.67 54.48 -63.67
CA ARG A 238 -30.09 54.43 -65.01
C ARG A 238 -31.03 53.81 -66.05
N LYS A 239 -31.75 52.74 -65.70
CA LYS A 239 -32.78 52.16 -66.58
C LYS A 239 -33.95 53.11 -66.84
N ALA A 240 -34.29 53.98 -65.88
CA ALA A 240 -35.29 55.02 -66.09
C ALA A 240 -34.75 56.17 -66.98
N GLU A 241 -33.47 56.54 -66.84
CA GLU A 241 -32.78 57.50 -67.72
C GLU A 241 -32.66 57.00 -69.17
N ASP A 242 -32.32 55.71 -69.34
CA ASP A 242 -32.27 55.03 -70.64
C ASP A 242 -33.66 55.04 -71.32
N GLU A 243 -34.74 54.71 -70.57
CA GLU A 243 -36.11 54.71 -71.10
C GLU A 243 -36.63 56.14 -71.37
N LEU A 244 -36.27 57.13 -70.54
CA LEU A 244 -36.58 58.54 -70.83
C LEU A 244 -35.87 59.04 -72.08
N THR A 245 -34.64 58.60 -72.32
CA THR A 245 -33.87 58.91 -73.54
C THR A 245 -34.43 58.18 -74.76
N ARG A 246 -34.95 56.96 -74.59
CA ARG A 246 -35.72 56.23 -75.61
C ARG A 246 -37.01 56.98 -75.98
N MET A 247 -37.76 57.45 -74.98
CA MET A 247 -38.98 58.24 -75.20
C MET A 247 -38.68 59.60 -75.85
N LEU A 248 -37.59 60.26 -75.45
CA LEU A 248 -37.15 61.53 -76.04
C LEU A 248 -36.80 61.33 -77.53
N THR A 249 -35.91 60.38 -77.85
CA THR A 249 -35.49 60.12 -79.23
C THR A 249 -36.66 59.66 -80.14
N GLN A 250 -37.63 58.91 -79.61
CA GLN A 250 -38.88 58.62 -80.33
C GLN A 250 -39.70 59.90 -80.59
N SER A 251 -39.83 60.78 -79.61
CA SER A 251 -40.54 62.06 -79.78
C SER A 251 -39.84 63.01 -80.77
N GLU A 252 -38.50 62.99 -80.80
CA GLU A 252 -37.70 63.76 -81.76
C GLU A 252 -37.83 63.21 -83.18
N GLN A 253 -37.86 61.88 -83.35
CA GLN A 253 -38.14 61.23 -84.62
C GLN A 253 -39.55 61.59 -85.12
N HIS A 254 -40.57 61.48 -84.28
CA HIS A 254 -41.93 61.91 -84.64
C HIS A 254 -42.01 63.40 -85.01
N LEU A 255 -41.30 64.28 -84.30
CA LEU A 255 -41.21 65.70 -84.68
C LEU A 255 -40.45 65.92 -86.00
N TRP A 256 -39.51 65.06 -86.37
CA TRP A 256 -38.86 65.09 -87.68
C TRP A 256 -39.79 64.59 -88.78
N ASP A 257 -40.53 63.49 -88.56
CA ASP A 257 -41.51 62.95 -89.49
C ASP A 257 -42.64 63.95 -89.77
N GLU A 258 -43.18 64.60 -88.73
CA GLU A 258 -44.17 65.69 -88.85
C GLU A 258 -43.63 66.90 -89.62
N ARG A 259 -42.36 67.29 -89.41
CA ARG A 259 -41.70 68.35 -90.20
C ARG A 259 -41.51 67.93 -91.65
N SER A 260 -41.20 66.67 -91.90
CA SER A 260 -41.02 66.10 -93.24
C SER A 260 -42.36 66.07 -93.99
N GLN A 261 -43.43 65.56 -93.36
CA GLN A 261 -44.80 65.59 -93.88
C GLN A 261 -45.26 67.02 -94.17
N LYS A 262 -45.05 67.97 -93.23
CA LYS A 262 -45.36 69.38 -93.45
C LYS A 262 -44.60 69.97 -94.65
N THR A 263 -43.32 69.60 -94.82
CA THR A 263 -42.51 70.04 -95.96
C THR A 263 -42.99 69.42 -97.27
N GLN A 264 -43.49 68.19 -97.24
CA GLN A 264 -44.09 67.56 -98.42
C GLN A 264 -45.44 68.21 -98.78
N LEU A 265 -46.35 68.39 -97.82
CA LEU A 265 -47.63 69.08 -98.03
C LEU A 265 -47.46 70.52 -98.55
N LEU A 266 -46.38 71.22 -98.15
CA LEU A 266 -46.04 72.54 -98.70
C LEU A 266 -45.59 72.47 -100.17
N LYS A 267 -44.84 71.44 -100.57
CA LYS A 267 -44.52 71.19 -101.99
C LYS A 267 -45.76 70.80 -102.78
N ASP A 268 -46.61 69.93 -102.23
CA ASP A 268 -47.83 69.46 -102.88
C ASP A 268 -48.78 70.65 -103.11
N MET A 269 -48.93 71.54 -102.11
CA MET A 269 -49.61 72.83 -102.28
C MET A 269 -48.96 73.67 -103.38
N GLN A 270 -47.63 73.84 -103.38
CA GLN A 270 -46.95 74.62 -104.43
C GLN A 270 -47.19 74.01 -105.83
N THR A 271 -47.14 72.69 -105.99
CA THR A 271 -47.44 72.04 -107.27
C THR A 271 -48.91 72.22 -107.68
N LEU A 272 -49.85 72.22 -106.74
CA LEU A 272 -51.25 72.55 -107.02
C LEU A 272 -51.44 74.03 -107.37
N GLU A 273 -50.69 74.94 -106.75
CA GLU A 273 -50.68 76.36 -107.12
C GLU A 273 -50.08 76.57 -108.52
N ASP A 274 -48.98 75.90 -108.86
CA ASP A 274 -48.36 75.90 -110.19
C ASP A 274 -49.26 75.25 -111.25
N GLU A 275 -49.97 74.16 -110.93
CA GLU A 275 -51.00 73.56 -111.81
C GLU A 275 -52.20 74.49 -111.99
N LEU A 276 -52.65 75.17 -110.94
CA LEU A 276 -53.77 76.13 -111.00
C LEU A 276 -53.34 77.38 -111.78
N LEU A 277 -52.09 77.82 -111.68
CA LEU A 277 -51.48 78.84 -112.55
C LEU A 277 -51.39 78.35 -114.00
N ARG A 278 -50.97 77.10 -114.24
CA ARG A 278 -50.92 76.52 -115.60
C ARG A 278 -52.31 76.37 -116.20
N LEU A 279 -53.33 75.98 -115.43
CA LEU A 279 -54.72 75.89 -115.86
C LEU A 279 -55.35 77.27 -116.06
N LYS A 280 -54.95 78.30 -115.30
CA LYS A 280 -55.31 79.71 -115.57
C LYS A 280 -54.66 80.23 -116.84
N ALA A 281 -53.38 79.94 -117.06
CA ALA A 281 -52.65 80.33 -118.27
C ALA A 281 -53.20 79.60 -119.50
N GLN A 282 -53.45 78.30 -119.38
CA GLN A 282 -54.13 77.51 -120.41
C GLN A 282 -55.53 78.05 -120.66
N ARG A 283 -56.36 78.28 -119.62
CA ARG A 283 -57.70 78.88 -119.81
C ARG A 283 -57.62 80.26 -120.45
N SER A 284 -56.63 81.09 -120.11
CA SER A 284 -56.44 82.40 -120.76
C SER A 284 -56.02 82.25 -122.23
N HIS A 285 -55.20 81.24 -122.54
CA HIS A 285 -54.85 80.90 -123.91
C HIS A 285 -56.02 80.29 -124.68
N ASP A 286 -56.84 79.46 -124.04
CA ASP A 286 -58.07 78.88 -124.59
C ASP A 286 -59.14 79.97 -124.78
N GLU A 287 -59.22 80.98 -123.90
CA GLU A 287 -60.10 82.15 -124.06
C GLU A 287 -59.64 83.06 -125.21
N HIS A 288 -58.32 83.27 -125.37
CA HIS A 288 -57.77 83.95 -126.55
C HIS A 288 -57.92 83.10 -127.83
N PHE A 289 -57.75 81.78 -127.76
CA PHE A 289 -57.95 80.88 -128.88
C PHE A 289 -59.44 80.71 -129.22
N ILE A 290 -60.35 80.91 -128.27
CA ILE A 290 -61.80 81.03 -128.52
C ILE A 290 -62.15 82.40 -129.13
N GLN A 291 -61.39 83.46 -128.84
CA GLN A 291 -61.48 84.74 -129.56
C GLN A 291 -60.96 84.57 -131.00
N ASP A 292 -59.77 84.01 -131.18
CA ASP A 292 -59.20 83.66 -132.49
C ASP A 292 -60.08 82.67 -133.26
N LEU A 293 -60.77 81.73 -132.58
CA LEU A 293 -61.75 80.82 -133.19
C LEU A 293 -63.11 81.48 -133.44
N GLN A 294 -63.46 82.60 -132.80
CA GLN A 294 -64.62 83.40 -133.17
C GLN A 294 -64.30 84.23 -134.43
N ASP A 295 -63.08 84.75 -134.54
CA ASP A 295 -62.58 85.39 -135.76
C ASP A 295 -62.33 84.37 -136.90
N GLN A 296 -61.91 83.13 -136.60
CA GLN A 296 -61.87 82.00 -137.54
C GLN A 296 -63.23 81.28 -137.69
N LEU A 297 -64.28 81.64 -136.94
CA LEU A 297 -65.66 81.29 -137.25
C LEU A 297 -66.33 82.35 -138.14
N GLN A 298 -65.76 83.55 -138.24
CA GLN A 298 -65.92 84.37 -139.45
C GLN A 298 -65.13 83.78 -140.64
N HIS A 299 -63.97 83.10 -140.42
CA HIS A 299 -63.08 82.63 -141.50
C HIS A 299 -62.41 81.23 -141.32
N GLY A 300 -63.19 80.15 -141.36
CA GLY A 300 -62.83 78.74 -141.70
C GLY A 300 -61.62 78.01 -141.06
N GLY A 301 -61.84 77.18 -140.03
CA GLY A 301 -60.81 76.40 -139.28
C GLY A 301 -60.33 75.01 -139.79
N GLY A 302 -59.65 74.22 -138.91
CA GLY A 302 -59.30 72.80 -139.15
C GLY A 302 -58.16 72.08 -138.33
N ALA A 303 -58.53 71.34 -137.26
CA ALA A 303 -58.02 70.03 -136.73
C ALA A 303 -56.53 69.67 -136.32
N SER A 304 -56.39 68.89 -135.21
CA SER A 304 -55.35 67.83 -134.87
C SER A 304 -53.90 68.21 -134.39
N GLN A 305 -53.06 67.41 -133.66
CA GLN A 305 -53.14 66.13 -132.86
C GLN A 305 -51.84 65.78 -132.03
N ALA A 306 -51.97 65.13 -130.83
CA ALA A 306 -51.07 64.10 -130.18
C ALA A 306 -49.59 64.45 -129.77
N GLU A 307 -48.71 63.66 -129.07
CA GLU A 307 -48.72 62.40 -128.25
C GLU A 307 -47.40 62.14 -127.40
N THR A 308 -47.28 61.02 -126.63
CA THR A 308 -46.05 60.38 -125.98
C THR A 308 -45.39 61.03 -124.71
N LEU A 309 -44.52 60.44 -123.83
CA LEU A 309 -44.06 59.06 -123.42
C LEU A 309 -43.43 59.02 -121.96
N ALA A 310 -42.65 57.99 -121.52
CA ALA A 310 -42.24 57.74 -120.09
C ALA A 310 -40.91 56.92 -119.82
N LEU A 311 -40.58 56.60 -118.53
CA LEU A 311 -39.58 55.60 -117.93
C LEU A 311 -38.09 56.06 -117.68
N PRO A 312 -37.12 55.29 -117.04
CA PRO A 312 -37.08 54.44 -115.79
C PRO A 312 -35.73 54.35 -114.94
N ALA A 313 -35.75 53.60 -113.79
CA ALA A 313 -34.76 52.62 -113.20
C ALA A 313 -33.34 52.92 -112.57
N SER A 314 -32.94 52.14 -111.51
CA SER A 314 -31.62 51.46 -111.23
C SER A 314 -31.34 51.14 -109.72
N SER A 315 -30.23 50.43 -109.35
CA SER A 315 -30.07 49.70 -108.05
C SER A 315 -28.63 49.28 -107.59
N SER A 316 -28.51 48.74 -106.35
CA SER A 316 -27.53 47.74 -105.78
C SER A 316 -26.51 48.13 -104.69
N LEU A 317 -26.27 47.23 -103.72
CA LEU A 317 -25.10 47.08 -102.79
C LEU A 317 -25.35 45.90 -101.80
N GLN A 318 -24.48 44.87 -101.71
CA GLN A 318 -24.67 43.72 -100.77
C GLN A 318 -23.39 42.88 -100.45
N ASP A 319 -22.19 43.21 -100.97
CA ASP A 319 -21.11 42.22 -101.19
C ASP A 319 -19.88 42.30 -100.24
N GLU A 320 -19.92 43.07 -99.14
CA GLU A 320 -18.71 43.42 -98.36
C GLU A 320 -18.54 42.72 -96.99
N LEU A 321 -19.45 41.83 -96.56
CA LEU A 321 -19.58 41.50 -95.12
C LEU A 321 -18.78 40.28 -94.59
N ASN A 322 -18.18 39.43 -95.44
CA ASN A 322 -17.85 38.04 -95.07
C ASN A 322 -16.36 37.69 -94.78
N SER A 323 -15.46 38.66 -94.54
CA SER A 323 -14.01 38.44 -94.68
C SER A 323 -13.14 38.69 -93.41
N ALA A 324 -13.60 38.35 -92.20
CA ALA A 324 -12.85 38.67 -90.96
C ALA A 324 -13.08 37.73 -89.74
N SER A 325 -12.94 36.40 -89.85
CA SER A 325 -13.19 35.47 -88.70
C SER A 325 -12.44 34.12 -88.70
N SER A 326 -11.12 34.09 -88.89
CA SER A 326 -10.30 32.87 -88.73
C SER A 326 -8.82 33.13 -88.44
N ASP A 327 -8.19 32.24 -87.67
CA ASP A 327 -6.80 32.25 -87.14
C ASP A 327 -6.44 33.40 -86.18
N ASP A 328 -5.54 33.24 -85.19
CA ASP A 328 -4.67 32.10 -84.83
C ASP A 328 -4.67 31.90 -83.29
N GLY A 329 -4.30 30.72 -82.77
CA GLY A 329 -4.21 30.50 -81.31
C GLY A 329 -4.01 29.08 -80.76
N GLN A 330 -3.56 28.08 -81.54
CA GLN A 330 -3.40 26.71 -80.99
C GLN A 330 -2.19 26.56 -80.05
N LYS A 331 -2.44 26.58 -78.73
CA LYS A 331 -1.48 26.12 -77.71
C LYS A 331 -1.56 24.60 -77.50
N ASN A 332 -0.47 24.01 -77.04
CA ASN A 332 -0.21 22.56 -77.09
C ASN A 332 -0.88 21.73 -75.97
N ILE A 333 -2.19 21.92 -75.82
CA ILE A 333 -3.07 21.30 -74.82
C ILE A 333 -2.90 19.76 -74.67
N PRO A 334 -2.82 18.93 -75.73
CA PRO A 334 -2.81 17.48 -75.53
C PRO A 334 -1.54 16.94 -74.84
N LEU A 335 -0.38 17.59 -75.00
CA LEU A 335 0.85 17.17 -74.30
C LEU A 335 0.79 17.53 -72.81
N GLU A 336 0.27 18.71 -72.46
CA GLU A 336 0.02 19.08 -71.07
C GLU A 336 -1.00 18.14 -70.42
N LEU A 337 -2.08 17.80 -71.12
CA LEU A 337 -3.07 16.83 -70.64
C LEU A 337 -2.46 15.44 -70.39
N SER A 338 -1.51 15.00 -71.22
CA SER A 338 -0.78 13.74 -71.03
C SER A 338 0.16 13.79 -69.83
N ARG A 339 0.88 14.91 -69.64
CA ARG A 339 1.72 15.13 -68.45
C ARG A 339 0.88 15.14 -67.18
N PHE A 340 -0.21 15.91 -67.12
CA PHE A 340 -1.07 15.99 -65.93
C PHE A 340 -1.72 14.65 -65.58
N LYS A 341 -1.99 13.77 -66.57
CA LYS A 341 -2.41 12.38 -66.31
C LYS A 341 -1.30 11.56 -65.64
N ALA A 342 -0.10 11.54 -66.20
CA ALA A 342 1.04 10.82 -65.60
C ALA A 342 1.40 11.34 -64.19
N GLU A 343 1.27 12.65 -63.97
CA GLU A 343 1.48 13.31 -62.67
C GLU A 343 0.37 12.92 -61.66
N ASN A 344 -0.90 12.83 -62.10
CA ASN A 344 -2.00 12.29 -61.29
C ASN A 344 -1.82 10.80 -60.95
N ASP A 345 -1.39 9.97 -61.90
CA ASP A 345 -1.17 8.54 -61.67
C ASP A 345 0.00 8.29 -60.68
N LEU A 346 1.04 9.12 -60.74
CA LEU A 346 2.12 9.11 -59.75
C LEU A 346 1.61 9.52 -58.35
N LEU A 347 0.81 10.58 -58.27
CA LEU A 347 0.22 11.06 -57.02
C LEU A 347 -0.73 10.02 -56.41
N ARG A 348 -1.63 9.41 -57.19
CA ARG A 348 -2.50 8.30 -56.73
C ARG A 348 -1.69 7.14 -56.15
N ARG A 349 -0.54 6.83 -56.76
CA ARG A 349 0.35 5.73 -56.35
C ARG A 349 1.24 6.06 -55.15
N THR A 350 1.51 7.35 -54.89
CA THR A 350 2.31 7.83 -53.75
C THR A 350 1.44 8.12 -52.53
N ILE A 351 0.25 8.71 -52.72
CA ILE A 351 -0.72 9.01 -51.65
C ILE A 351 -1.39 7.73 -51.16
N GLY A 352 -1.71 6.79 -52.07
CA GLY A 352 -2.26 5.48 -51.74
C GLY A 352 -1.23 4.48 -51.19
N SER A 353 -0.40 4.89 -50.22
CA SER A 353 0.59 4.02 -49.57
C SER A 353 -0.09 2.83 -48.89
N THR A 354 -0.10 1.67 -49.55
CA THR A 354 -0.72 0.45 -49.03
C THR A 354 -0.02 -0.12 -47.79
N GLY A 355 1.14 0.44 -47.41
CA GLY A 355 1.86 0.08 -46.19
C GLY A 355 1.05 0.38 -44.93
N ASP A 356 0.50 1.59 -44.81
CA ASP A 356 -0.11 2.06 -43.56
C ASP A 356 -1.45 1.37 -43.27
N ALA A 357 -2.24 1.12 -44.32
CA ALA A 357 -3.44 0.27 -44.24
C ALA A 357 -3.12 -1.23 -44.05
N ALA A 358 -1.86 -1.66 -44.15
CA ALA A 358 -1.42 -3.03 -43.88
C ALA A 358 -0.78 -3.19 -42.50
N THR A 359 -0.03 -2.18 -42.02
CA THR A 359 0.47 -2.12 -40.63
C THR A 359 -0.69 -2.01 -39.65
N LEU A 360 -1.65 -1.11 -39.87
CA LEU A 360 -2.84 -0.98 -39.03
C LEU A 360 -3.68 -2.28 -38.98
N ARG A 361 -3.77 -3.03 -40.10
CA ARG A 361 -4.39 -4.37 -40.12
C ARG A 361 -3.66 -5.34 -39.21
N LYS A 362 -2.33 -5.44 -39.36
CA LYS A 362 -1.51 -6.33 -38.54
C LYS A 362 -1.59 -5.98 -37.06
N GLU A 363 -1.54 -4.69 -36.71
CA GLU A 363 -1.67 -4.21 -35.33
C GLU A 363 -3.04 -4.57 -34.74
N ALA A 364 -4.14 -4.38 -35.48
CA ALA A 364 -5.46 -4.78 -35.03
C ALA A 364 -5.57 -6.31 -34.84
N ASP A 365 -5.03 -7.11 -35.75
CA ASP A 365 -5.01 -8.58 -35.63
C ASP A 365 -4.14 -9.05 -34.44
N ASP A 366 -3.01 -8.38 -34.15
CA ASP A 366 -2.12 -8.74 -33.05
C ASP A 366 -2.66 -8.26 -31.68
N GLU A 367 -3.32 -7.10 -31.60
CA GLU A 367 -4.10 -6.68 -30.41
C GLU A 367 -5.30 -7.61 -30.17
N LYS A 368 -6.01 -8.03 -31.21
CA LYS A 368 -7.13 -8.98 -31.09
C LYS A 368 -6.69 -10.32 -30.50
N LYS A 369 -5.55 -10.86 -30.93
CA LYS A 369 -4.95 -12.09 -30.35
C LYS A 369 -4.54 -11.89 -28.89
N GLN A 370 -4.08 -10.70 -28.50
CA GLN A 370 -3.79 -10.38 -27.09
C GLN A 370 -5.08 -10.33 -26.26
N ARG A 371 -6.14 -9.68 -26.78
CA ARG A 371 -7.47 -9.63 -26.15
C ARG A 371 -8.07 -11.03 -25.96
N GLU A 372 -7.93 -11.92 -26.96
CA GLU A 372 -8.41 -13.31 -26.88
C GLU A 372 -7.67 -14.12 -25.81
N ARG A 373 -6.34 -13.97 -25.68
CA ARG A 373 -5.55 -14.60 -24.60
C ARG A 373 -5.90 -14.06 -23.22
N LEU A 374 -6.09 -12.74 -23.08
CA LEU A 374 -6.54 -12.16 -21.81
C LEU A 374 -7.95 -12.61 -21.44
N GLN A 375 -8.86 -12.77 -22.41
CA GLN A 375 -10.21 -13.27 -22.16
C GLN A 375 -10.20 -14.76 -21.75
N GLN A 376 -9.31 -15.59 -22.31
CA GLN A 376 -9.09 -16.97 -21.84
C GLN A 376 -8.57 -16.99 -20.40
N SER A 377 -7.53 -16.21 -20.10
CA SER A 377 -6.98 -16.08 -18.73
C SER A 377 -8.00 -15.52 -17.73
N LEU A 378 -8.86 -14.61 -18.15
CA LEU A 378 -9.96 -14.06 -17.34
C LEU A 378 -11.00 -15.13 -17.02
N ASN A 379 -11.36 -15.99 -17.97
CA ASN A 379 -12.26 -17.13 -17.73
C ASN A 379 -11.64 -18.13 -16.75
N GLU A 380 -10.38 -18.54 -16.97
CA GLU A 380 -9.65 -19.44 -16.06
C GLU A 380 -9.56 -18.90 -14.63
N MET A 381 -9.37 -17.59 -14.46
CA MET A 381 -9.31 -16.96 -13.13
C MET A 381 -10.71 -16.74 -12.54
N PHE A 382 -11.75 -16.62 -13.36
CA PHE A 382 -13.14 -16.60 -12.89
C PHE A 382 -13.57 -17.98 -12.38
N GLU A 383 -13.26 -19.05 -13.12
CA GLU A 383 -13.49 -20.43 -12.69
C GLU A 383 -12.80 -20.73 -11.37
N LYS A 384 -11.52 -20.36 -11.21
CA LYS A 384 -10.79 -20.48 -9.93
C LYS A 384 -11.45 -19.67 -8.81
N HIS A 385 -11.84 -18.42 -9.06
CA HIS A 385 -12.51 -17.58 -8.07
C HIS A 385 -13.81 -18.23 -7.58
N THR A 386 -14.66 -18.72 -8.49
CA THR A 386 -15.90 -19.44 -8.15
C THR A 386 -15.60 -20.71 -7.37
N ILE A 387 -14.65 -21.55 -7.82
CA ILE A 387 -14.29 -22.79 -7.11
C ILE A 387 -13.80 -22.51 -5.67
N VAL A 388 -12.98 -21.46 -5.45
CA VAL A 388 -12.53 -21.09 -4.11
C VAL A 388 -13.67 -20.48 -3.27
N GLN A 389 -14.59 -19.73 -3.90
CA GLN A 389 -15.79 -19.23 -3.22
C GLN A 389 -16.70 -20.39 -2.76
N ASP A 390 -17.01 -21.34 -3.65
CA ASP A 390 -17.81 -22.53 -3.34
C ASP A 390 -17.18 -23.35 -2.21
N GLN A 391 -15.84 -23.46 -2.16
CA GLN A 391 -15.11 -24.11 -1.07
C GLN A 391 -15.22 -23.35 0.26
N ILE A 392 -15.18 -22.02 0.24
CA ILE A 392 -15.41 -21.19 1.45
C ILE A 392 -16.85 -21.36 1.94
N GLU A 393 -17.83 -21.30 1.04
CA GLU A 393 -19.24 -21.49 1.39
C GLU A 393 -19.51 -22.90 1.94
N ALA A 394 -18.89 -23.94 1.37
CA ALA A 394 -18.93 -25.29 1.92
C ALA A 394 -18.29 -25.39 3.32
N LEU A 395 -17.14 -24.75 3.56
CA LEU A 395 -16.47 -24.73 4.87
C LEU A 395 -17.25 -23.96 5.95
N MET A 396 -17.97 -22.91 5.58
CA MET A 396 -18.90 -22.22 6.48
C MET A 396 -20.09 -23.13 6.83
N GLN A 397 -20.64 -23.85 5.84
CA GLN A 397 -21.74 -24.80 6.06
C GLN A 397 -21.33 -26.03 6.87
N SER A 398 -20.07 -26.50 6.77
CA SER A 398 -19.56 -27.66 7.52
C SER A 398 -19.17 -27.38 8.97
N SER A 399 -19.60 -26.24 9.54
CA SER A 399 -19.43 -25.81 10.94
C SER A 399 -17.99 -25.79 11.50
N THR A 400 -16.98 -25.91 10.64
CA THR A 400 -15.58 -25.63 10.96
C THR A 400 -15.39 -24.14 11.22
N GLY A 401 -15.14 -23.78 12.48
CA GLY A 401 -15.07 -22.38 12.91
C GLY A 401 -14.04 -21.54 12.15
N GLU A 402 -14.36 -20.26 11.98
CA GLU A 402 -13.63 -19.25 11.18
C GLU A 402 -12.14 -19.07 11.57
N SER A 403 -11.73 -19.58 12.73
CA SER A 403 -10.34 -19.59 13.22
C SER A 403 -9.49 -20.75 12.66
N SER A 404 -10.07 -21.67 11.89
CA SER A 404 -9.35 -22.75 11.23
C SER A 404 -8.31 -22.20 10.24
N LYS A 405 -7.06 -22.67 10.31
CA LYS A 405 -5.97 -22.21 9.42
C LYS A 405 -6.33 -22.37 7.94
N ALA A 406 -6.95 -23.49 7.56
CA ALA A 406 -7.39 -23.74 6.20
C ALA A 406 -8.45 -22.72 5.71
N PHE A 407 -9.33 -22.23 6.59
CA PHE A 407 -10.30 -21.19 6.25
C PHE A 407 -9.63 -19.83 6.08
N ILE A 408 -8.64 -19.50 6.91
CA ILE A 408 -7.83 -18.27 6.79
C ILE A 408 -7.01 -18.30 5.48
N GLU A 409 -6.40 -19.44 5.16
CA GLU A 409 -5.64 -19.66 3.93
C GLU A 409 -6.56 -19.54 2.69
N LEU A 410 -7.69 -20.24 2.62
CA LEU A 410 -8.65 -20.09 1.52
C LEU A 410 -9.22 -18.68 1.41
N ARG A 411 -9.51 -18.00 2.52
CA ARG A 411 -9.97 -16.59 2.50
C ARG A 411 -8.90 -15.65 1.94
N SER A 412 -7.62 -15.92 2.21
CA SER A 412 -6.51 -15.18 1.60
C SER A 412 -6.38 -15.46 0.09
N GLU A 413 -6.59 -16.70 -0.34
CA GLU A 413 -6.59 -17.11 -1.75
C GLU A 413 -7.78 -16.55 -2.52
N HIS A 414 -8.97 -16.51 -1.93
CA HIS A 414 -10.16 -15.86 -2.49
C HIS A 414 -9.92 -14.36 -2.67
N THR A 415 -9.43 -13.67 -1.64
CA THR A 415 -9.08 -12.24 -1.71
C THR A 415 -8.03 -11.99 -2.80
N ARG A 416 -7.05 -12.90 -2.95
CA ARG A 416 -6.02 -12.81 -3.98
C ARG A 416 -6.59 -13.03 -5.39
N THR A 417 -7.33 -14.10 -5.62
CA THR A 417 -7.94 -14.43 -6.92
C THR A 417 -8.97 -13.39 -7.35
N GLN A 418 -9.72 -12.80 -6.40
CA GLN A 418 -10.61 -11.65 -6.63
C GLN A 418 -9.84 -10.42 -7.14
N ASN A 419 -8.71 -10.07 -6.52
CA ASN A 419 -7.84 -8.97 -6.95
C ASN A 419 -7.21 -9.24 -8.33
N GLU A 420 -6.71 -10.46 -8.58
CA GLU A 420 -6.14 -10.86 -9.87
C GLU A 420 -7.20 -10.86 -10.99
N LEU A 421 -8.43 -11.32 -10.69
CA LEU A 421 -9.60 -11.24 -11.57
C LEU A 421 -9.97 -9.78 -11.89
N GLN A 422 -9.97 -8.87 -10.91
CA GLN A 422 -10.28 -7.47 -11.12
C GLN A 422 -9.24 -6.78 -12.03
N GLN A 423 -7.95 -7.08 -11.85
CA GLN A 423 -6.88 -6.59 -12.73
C GLN A 423 -7.01 -7.14 -14.16
N LEU A 424 -7.38 -8.40 -14.33
CA LEU A 424 -7.60 -8.99 -15.66
C LEU A 424 -8.84 -8.39 -16.35
N LYS A 425 -9.92 -8.11 -15.60
CA LYS A 425 -11.10 -7.40 -16.11
C LYS A 425 -10.72 -6.00 -16.62
N GLN A 426 -9.96 -5.23 -15.85
CA GLN A 426 -9.47 -3.90 -16.27
C GLN A 426 -8.61 -3.98 -17.53
N ARG A 427 -7.57 -4.83 -17.56
CA ARG A 427 -6.69 -4.98 -18.73
C ARG A 427 -7.44 -5.45 -19.98
N THR A 428 -8.47 -6.27 -19.83
CA THR A 428 -9.30 -6.74 -20.97
C THR A 428 -10.15 -5.59 -21.53
N ALA A 429 -10.70 -4.72 -20.68
CA ALA A 429 -11.41 -3.51 -21.10
C ALA A 429 -10.46 -2.51 -21.80
N ASP A 430 -9.26 -2.29 -21.26
CA ASP A 430 -8.24 -1.41 -21.85
C ASP A 430 -7.84 -1.86 -23.27
N LEU A 431 -7.65 -3.17 -23.50
CA LEU A 431 -7.37 -3.69 -24.84
C LEU A 431 -8.60 -3.63 -25.76
N GLN A 432 -9.82 -3.78 -25.23
CA GLN A 432 -11.04 -3.67 -26.03
C GLN A 432 -11.27 -2.24 -26.54
N ALA A 433 -11.01 -1.21 -25.73
CA ALA A 433 -11.05 0.19 -26.18
C ALA A 433 -9.99 0.47 -27.25
N LYS A 434 -8.74 0.04 -27.04
CA LYS A 434 -7.66 0.16 -28.03
C LYS A 434 -7.96 -0.56 -29.34
N LEU A 435 -8.60 -1.72 -29.28
CA LEU A 435 -9.03 -2.45 -30.48
C LEU A 435 -10.09 -1.64 -31.24
N ALA A 436 -11.08 -1.07 -30.56
CA ALA A 436 -12.09 -0.21 -31.18
C ALA A 436 -11.48 1.07 -31.80
N ASP A 437 -10.52 1.71 -31.14
CA ASP A 437 -9.73 2.82 -31.71
C ASP A 437 -8.99 2.41 -32.99
N LYS A 438 -8.28 1.27 -32.94
CA LYS A 438 -7.53 0.74 -34.09
C LYS A 438 -8.45 0.33 -35.24
N GLU A 439 -9.60 -0.28 -34.96
CA GLU A 439 -10.62 -0.63 -35.95
C GLU A 439 -11.25 0.61 -36.59
N ARG A 440 -11.58 1.66 -35.81
CA ARG A 440 -12.04 2.96 -36.33
C ARG A 440 -10.99 3.60 -37.26
N ALA A 441 -9.72 3.67 -36.84
CA ALA A 441 -8.62 4.23 -37.65
C ALA A 441 -8.37 3.41 -38.94
N LEU A 442 -8.41 2.07 -38.83
CA LEU A 442 -8.28 1.14 -39.94
C LEU A 442 -9.46 1.22 -40.92
N MET A 443 -10.66 1.56 -40.46
CA MET A 443 -11.79 1.86 -41.34
C MET A 443 -11.56 3.16 -42.11
N GLY A 444 -11.13 4.25 -41.44
CA GLY A 444 -10.76 5.50 -42.11
C GLY A 444 -9.68 5.32 -43.18
N ALA A 445 -8.56 4.67 -42.83
CA ALA A 445 -7.47 4.43 -43.78
C ALA A 445 -7.88 3.54 -44.98
N LYS A 446 -8.83 2.61 -44.81
CA LYS A 446 -9.42 1.86 -45.93
C LYS A 446 -10.28 2.74 -46.82
N THR A 447 -11.02 3.69 -46.26
CA THR A 447 -12.04 4.46 -47.00
C THR A 447 -11.45 5.67 -47.68
N GLU A 448 -10.40 6.27 -47.11
CA GLU A 448 -9.49 7.19 -47.82
C GLU A 448 -8.84 6.50 -49.03
N LEU A 449 -8.31 5.28 -48.87
CA LEU A 449 -7.71 4.50 -49.96
C LEU A 449 -8.75 4.12 -51.05
N SER A 450 -10.00 3.87 -50.66
CA SER A 450 -11.14 3.66 -51.57
C SER A 450 -11.51 4.94 -52.33
N ALA A 451 -11.59 6.07 -51.61
CA ALA A 451 -11.93 7.38 -52.17
C ALA A 451 -10.90 7.85 -53.21
N VAL A 452 -9.60 7.64 -52.96
CA VAL A 452 -8.51 7.94 -53.92
C VAL A 452 -8.62 7.13 -55.23
N GLN A 453 -9.38 6.04 -55.26
CA GLN A 453 -9.62 5.23 -56.46
C GLN A 453 -10.90 5.60 -57.23
N LYS A 454 -11.79 6.42 -56.66
CA LYS A 454 -13.14 6.68 -57.17
C LYS A 454 -13.34 8.11 -57.66
N ASP A 455 -14.39 8.33 -58.44
CA ASP A 455 -14.76 9.66 -58.92
C ASP A 455 -15.30 10.53 -57.78
N GLY A 456 -15.02 11.84 -57.85
CA GLY A 456 -15.11 12.75 -56.70
C GLY A 456 -16.44 12.81 -55.95
N ILE A 457 -17.58 12.47 -56.59
CA ILE A 457 -18.88 12.38 -55.92
C ILE A 457 -18.97 11.07 -55.12
N SER A 458 -18.71 9.92 -55.76
CA SER A 458 -18.73 8.59 -55.11
C SER A 458 -17.69 8.47 -54.00
N ALA A 459 -16.50 9.05 -54.20
CA ALA A 459 -15.45 9.13 -53.19
C ALA A 459 -15.91 9.90 -51.93
N LEU A 460 -16.60 11.02 -52.13
CA LEU A 460 -17.04 11.92 -51.08
C LEU A 460 -18.26 11.38 -50.30
N ASP A 461 -19.17 10.67 -50.98
CA ASP A 461 -20.28 9.99 -50.31
C ASP A 461 -19.86 8.72 -49.55
N GLU A 462 -18.83 7.99 -50.01
CA GLU A 462 -18.19 6.93 -49.20
C GLU A 462 -17.50 7.50 -47.95
N LEU A 463 -16.77 8.62 -48.09
CA LEU A 463 -16.13 9.28 -46.96
C LEU A 463 -17.17 9.69 -45.91
N LYS A 464 -18.25 10.39 -46.31
CA LYS A 464 -19.39 10.74 -45.43
C LYS A 464 -20.02 9.51 -44.76
N SER A 465 -20.24 8.43 -45.52
CA SER A 465 -20.85 7.21 -44.99
C SER A 465 -19.99 6.60 -43.87
N THR A 466 -18.67 6.66 -44.03
CA THR A 466 -17.73 6.05 -43.10
C THR A 466 -17.43 6.93 -41.88
N ASP A 467 -17.36 8.25 -42.08
CA ASP A 467 -17.36 9.25 -40.99
C ASP A 467 -18.64 9.19 -40.14
N LYS A 468 -19.80 8.96 -40.77
CA LYS A 468 -21.06 8.69 -40.06
C LYS A 468 -20.97 7.43 -39.20
N LEU A 469 -20.47 6.31 -39.72
CA LEU A 469 -20.32 5.06 -38.96
C LEU A 469 -19.33 5.21 -37.79
N ILE A 470 -18.20 5.91 -38.01
CA ILE A 470 -17.24 6.24 -36.95
C ILE A 470 -17.92 7.11 -35.88
N SER A 471 -18.64 8.15 -36.29
CA SER A 471 -19.42 9.03 -35.40
C SER A 471 -20.52 8.30 -34.61
N GLU A 472 -21.18 7.30 -35.20
CA GLU A 472 -22.20 6.49 -34.54
C GLU A 472 -21.58 5.53 -33.51
N SER A 473 -20.45 4.89 -33.84
CA SER A 473 -19.72 4.05 -32.88
C SER A 473 -19.13 4.85 -31.70
N LEU A 474 -18.59 6.05 -31.94
CA LEU A 474 -18.12 6.96 -30.88
C LEU A 474 -19.24 7.44 -29.96
N LYS A 475 -20.45 7.67 -30.49
CA LYS A 475 -21.63 8.01 -29.66
C LYS A 475 -22.03 6.83 -28.77
N ALA A 476 -22.13 5.62 -29.34
CA ALA A 476 -22.43 4.42 -28.56
C ALA A 476 -21.41 4.17 -27.45
N GLU A 477 -20.12 4.41 -27.70
CA GLU A 477 -19.06 4.31 -26.70
C GLU A 477 -19.16 5.39 -25.61
N LEU A 478 -19.45 6.64 -25.97
CA LEU A 478 -19.71 7.72 -25.02
C LEU A 478 -20.95 7.46 -24.14
N ASP A 479 -22.02 6.92 -24.72
CA ASP A 479 -23.25 6.61 -23.99
C ASP A 479 -23.05 5.40 -23.07
N ARG A 480 -22.31 4.37 -23.50
CA ARG A 480 -21.88 3.25 -22.63
C ARG A 480 -21.05 3.73 -21.44
N LEU A 481 -20.12 4.67 -21.65
CA LEU A 481 -19.30 5.25 -20.59
C LEU A 481 -20.12 6.16 -19.64
N ARG A 482 -21.19 6.81 -20.13
CA ARG A 482 -22.14 7.55 -19.29
C ARG A 482 -22.97 6.61 -18.42
N GLU A 483 -23.41 5.47 -18.96
CA GLU A 483 -24.11 4.43 -18.21
C GLU A 483 -23.23 3.82 -17.12
N GLU A 484 -21.97 3.47 -17.43
CA GLU A 484 -21.01 2.99 -16.42
C GLU A 484 -20.72 4.03 -15.33
N LEU A 485 -20.55 5.31 -15.70
CA LEU A 485 -20.35 6.39 -14.72
C LEU A 485 -21.59 6.59 -13.85
N ALA A 486 -22.79 6.55 -14.41
CA ALA A 486 -24.05 6.64 -13.67
C ALA A 486 -24.23 5.44 -12.73
N PHE A 487 -23.91 4.22 -13.18
CA PHE A 487 -23.92 3.02 -12.35
C PHE A 487 -22.97 3.13 -11.16
N VAL A 488 -21.70 3.47 -11.39
CA VAL A 488 -20.69 3.64 -10.34
C VAL A 488 -21.05 4.79 -9.38
N SER A 489 -21.67 5.86 -9.89
CA SER A 489 -22.17 6.96 -9.05
C SER A 489 -23.34 6.51 -8.16
N ASN A 490 -24.28 5.73 -8.69
CA ASN A 490 -25.43 5.22 -7.95
C ASN A 490 -25.02 4.18 -6.90
N GLU A 491 -24.09 3.28 -7.24
CA GLU A 491 -23.55 2.30 -6.29
C GLU A 491 -22.75 2.99 -5.18
N ARG A 492 -21.94 4.01 -5.51
CA ARG A 492 -21.27 4.85 -4.51
C ARG A 492 -22.27 5.58 -3.60
N GLU A 493 -23.39 6.07 -4.13
CA GLU A 493 -24.42 6.70 -3.30
C GLU A 493 -25.09 5.68 -2.38
N SER A 494 -25.44 4.49 -2.89
CA SER A 494 -25.96 3.39 -2.07
C SER A 494 -25.00 2.98 -0.96
N GLN A 495 -23.69 2.88 -1.25
CA GLN A 495 -22.66 2.59 -0.24
C GLN A 495 -22.57 3.68 0.84
N LYS A 496 -22.77 4.97 0.51
CA LYS A 496 -22.90 6.03 1.52
C LYS A 496 -24.17 5.85 2.36
N THR A 497 -25.32 5.56 1.75
CA THR A 497 -26.57 5.34 2.48
C THR A 497 -26.44 4.17 3.45
N GLN A 498 -25.92 3.03 2.98
CA GLN A 498 -25.63 1.85 3.81
C GLN A 498 -24.67 2.18 4.97
N LEU A 499 -23.63 2.99 4.73
CA LEU A 499 -22.72 3.43 5.80
C LEU A 499 -23.40 4.36 6.80
N ILE A 500 -24.26 5.28 6.35
CA ILE A 500 -25.05 6.16 7.22
C ILE A 500 -26.02 5.33 8.07
N ASP A 501 -26.73 4.39 7.46
CA ASP A 501 -27.66 3.49 8.16
C ASP A 501 -26.94 2.58 9.16
N ALA A 502 -25.75 2.07 8.82
CA ALA A 502 -24.92 1.28 9.74
C ALA A 502 -24.39 2.12 10.92
N LEU A 503 -24.03 3.39 10.70
CA LEU A 503 -23.65 4.31 11.77
C LEU A 503 -24.84 4.69 12.66
N LEU A 504 -26.01 4.96 12.07
CA LEU A 504 -27.25 5.21 12.81
C LEU A 504 -27.73 3.98 13.60
N ALA A 505 -27.54 2.76 13.07
CA ALA A 505 -27.78 1.52 13.79
C ALA A 505 -26.80 1.35 14.96
N LYS A 506 -25.52 1.63 14.75
CA LYS A 506 -24.49 1.61 15.81
C LYS A 506 -24.80 2.63 16.92
N ASP A 507 -25.26 3.83 16.58
CA ASP A 507 -25.64 4.85 17.57
C ASP A 507 -26.94 4.49 18.31
N LYS A 508 -27.88 3.77 17.69
CA LYS A 508 -29.03 3.15 18.38
C LYS A 508 -28.55 2.09 19.36
N PHE A 509 -27.82 1.07 18.91
CA PHE A 509 -27.28 0.02 19.78
C PHE A 509 -26.42 0.57 20.93
N ARG A 510 -25.71 1.70 20.71
CA ARG A 510 -25.01 2.40 21.78
C ARG A 510 -25.97 2.98 22.82
N LYS A 511 -27.04 3.68 22.39
CA LYS A 511 -28.07 4.19 23.31
C LYS A 511 -28.78 3.05 24.04
N ASP A 512 -29.21 2.01 23.32
CA ASP A 512 -29.85 0.83 23.90
C ASP A 512 -28.96 0.19 24.98
N ALA A 513 -27.64 0.17 24.78
CA ALA A 513 -26.66 -0.33 25.75
C ALA A 513 -26.35 0.65 26.90
N GLU A 514 -26.44 1.96 26.69
CA GLU A 514 -26.34 2.99 27.73
C GLU A 514 -27.62 2.97 28.62
N GLU A 515 -28.81 2.93 28.02
CA GLU A 515 -30.11 2.79 28.70
C GLU A 515 -30.22 1.46 29.47
N ALA A 516 -29.86 0.32 28.86
CA ALA A 516 -29.86 -0.97 29.56
C ALA A 516 -28.93 -0.98 30.79
N LYS A 517 -27.86 -0.19 30.76
CA LYS A 517 -26.92 -0.04 31.88
C LYS A 517 -27.46 0.89 32.96
N GLU A 518 -28.15 1.98 32.60
CA GLU A 518 -28.88 2.83 33.56
C GLU A 518 -30.03 2.06 34.24
N PHE A 519 -30.76 1.20 33.52
CA PHE A 519 -31.72 0.26 34.12
C PHE A 519 -31.05 -0.72 35.10
N GLN A 520 -29.81 -1.14 34.84
CA GLN A 520 -29.06 -2.04 35.71
C GLN A 520 -28.55 -1.32 36.98
N GLU A 521 -28.06 -0.08 36.87
CA GLU A 521 -27.65 0.74 38.03
C GLU A 521 -28.85 1.18 38.88
N THR A 522 -29.97 1.58 38.27
CA THR A 522 -31.19 1.97 39.00
C THR A 522 -31.84 0.77 39.72
N ALA A 523 -31.82 -0.42 39.12
CA ALA A 523 -32.21 -1.65 39.80
C ALA A 523 -31.34 -1.93 41.03
N ALA A 524 -30.01 -1.81 40.91
CA ALA A 524 -29.07 -2.01 42.02
C ALA A 524 -29.22 -0.96 43.14
N LEU A 525 -29.55 0.28 42.80
CA LEU A 525 -29.83 1.34 43.77
C LEU A 525 -31.14 1.09 44.56
N SER A 526 -32.13 0.43 43.96
CA SER A 526 -33.42 0.14 44.63
C SER A 526 -33.30 -0.83 45.81
N THR A 527 -32.34 -1.76 45.77
CA THR A 527 -32.15 -2.82 46.78
C THR A 527 -31.26 -2.42 47.96
N ALA A 528 -30.61 -1.25 47.94
CA ALA A 528 -29.62 -0.84 48.95
C ALA A 528 -30.16 0.10 50.06
N ASN A 529 -31.47 0.29 50.15
CA ASN A 529 -32.08 1.29 51.03
C ASN A 529 -32.31 0.81 52.48
N GLN A 530 -31.24 0.73 53.29
CA GLN A 530 -31.32 1.07 54.71
C GLN A 530 -29.99 1.50 55.36
N ASP A 531 -28.87 0.84 55.08
CA ASP A 531 -27.56 1.15 55.73
C ASP A 531 -26.70 2.21 54.99
N SER A 532 -27.12 2.67 53.80
CA SER A 532 -26.23 3.30 52.82
C SER A 532 -25.73 4.74 53.18
N SER A 533 -26.22 5.37 54.24
CA SER A 533 -26.01 6.82 54.50
C SER A 533 -24.54 7.23 54.73
N GLU A 534 -23.73 6.44 55.43
CA GLU A 534 -22.29 6.70 55.57
C GLU A 534 -21.48 6.18 54.38
N ALA A 535 -21.87 5.03 53.82
CA ALA A 535 -21.20 4.43 52.67
C ALA A 535 -21.29 5.35 51.45
N ALA A 536 -22.46 5.93 51.19
CA ALA A 536 -22.70 6.90 50.12
C ALA A 536 -21.86 8.17 50.27
N LYS A 537 -21.63 8.67 51.49
CA LYS A 537 -20.75 9.84 51.71
C LYS A 537 -19.28 9.52 51.41
N LYS A 538 -18.76 8.41 51.93
CA LYS A 538 -17.39 7.94 51.66
C LYS A 538 -17.20 7.56 50.17
N ALA A 539 -18.25 7.09 49.50
CA ALA A 539 -18.27 6.88 48.05
C ALA A 539 -18.28 8.21 47.27
N ALA A 540 -19.10 9.19 47.68
CA ALA A 540 -19.17 10.50 47.05
C ALA A 540 -17.83 11.25 47.11
N GLU A 541 -17.18 11.31 48.28
CA GLU A 541 -15.83 11.87 48.42
C GLU A 541 -14.80 11.16 47.53
N LYS A 542 -14.93 9.84 47.37
CA LYS A 542 -14.02 9.05 46.52
C LYS A 542 -14.30 9.29 45.03
N ILE A 543 -15.55 9.49 44.64
CA ILE A 543 -15.96 9.88 43.29
C ILE A 543 -15.49 11.30 42.96
N GLU A 544 -15.56 12.24 43.91
CA GLU A 544 -15.07 13.61 43.79
C GLU A 544 -13.55 13.63 43.59
N LYS A 545 -12.79 12.98 44.48
CA LYS A 545 -11.31 12.82 44.35
C LYS A 545 -10.90 12.08 43.06
N LEU A 546 -11.76 11.22 42.50
CA LEU A 546 -11.54 10.58 41.19
C LEU A 546 -11.89 11.51 40.01
N ARG A 547 -12.87 12.41 40.15
CA ARG A 547 -13.19 13.45 39.15
C ARG A 547 -12.08 14.49 39.08
N ASP A 548 -11.61 14.99 40.21
CA ASP A 548 -10.50 15.96 40.28
C ASP A 548 -9.25 15.42 39.59
N ARG A 549 -8.86 14.18 39.93
CA ARG A 549 -7.71 13.49 39.33
C ARG A 549 -7.90 13.15 37.84
N LEU A 550 -9.14 13.09 37.35
CA LEU A 550 -9.46 12.92 35.94
C LEU A 550 -9.39 14.27 35.19
N ILE A 551 -9.78 15.37 35.83
CA ILE A 551 -9.61 16.75 35.32
C ILE A 551 -8.12 17.10 35.23
N GLU A 552 -7.35 16.86 36.31
CA GLU A 552 -5.90 17.04 36.35
C GLU A 552 -5.21 16.24 35.22
N ARG A 553 -5.57 14.96 35.06
CA ARG A 553 -5.02 14.11 33.99
C ARG A 553 -5.44 14.54 32.59
N LYS A 554 -6.62 15.16 32.42
CA LYS A 554 -7.03 15.78 31.15
C LYS A 554 -6.18 17.01 30.84
N GLN A 555 -5.95 17.89 31.81
CA GLN A 555 -5.09 19.07 31.63
C GLN A 555 -3.65 18.68 31.29
N GLN A 556 -3.10 17.64 31.95
CA GLN A 556 -1.78 17.09 31.62
C GLN A 556 -1.71 16.52 30.18
N LEU A 557 -2.78 15.89 29.69
CA LEU A 557 -2.85 15.40 28.30
C LEU A 557 -2.99 16.54 27.29
N GLU A 558 -3.86 17.51 27.55
CA GLU A 558 -4.09 18.69 26.70
C GLU A 558 -2.81 19.52 26.56
N GLN A 559 -2.09 19.74 27.66
CA GLN A 559 -0.80 20.44 27.64
C GLN A 559 0.29 19.65 26.90
N ALA A 560 0.36 18.32 27.09
CA ALA A 560 1.29 17.47 26.34
C ALA A 560 0.96 17.39 24.83
N GLU A 561 -0.31 17.54 24.44
CA GLU A 561 -0.69 17.68 23.02
C GLU A 561 -0.31 19.04 22.45
N GLN A 562 -0.39 20.12 23.25
CA GLN A 562 0.06 21.46 22.86
C GLN A 562 1.58 21.53 22.71
N ASP A 563 2.35 21.03 23.68
CA ASP A 563 3.82 20.90 23.60
C ASP A 563 4.24 20.10 22.35
N LYS A 564 3.54 19.00 22.06
CA LYS A 564 3.76 18.18 20.86
C LYS A 564 3.46 18.94 19.57
N ILE A 565 2.41 19.76 19.53
CA ILE A 565 2.06 20.59 18.37
C ILE A 565 3.13 21.66 18.14
N ASP A 566 3.64 22.30 19.19
CA ASP A 566 4.68 23.32 19.06
C ASP A 566 6.04 22.73 18.70
N LEU A 567 6.45 21.59 19.27
CA LEU A 567 7.62 20.84 18.78
C LEU A 567 7.47 20.40 17.31
N GLN A 568 6.26 20.04 16.87
CA GLN A 568 6.01 19.76 15.45
C GLN A 568 6.07 21.01 14.56
N ARG A 569 5.69 22.19 15.06
CA ARG A 569 5.86 23.48 14.36
C ARG A 569 7.33 23.83 14.24
N GLU A 570 8.11 23.76 15.32
CA GLU A 570 9.55 24.02 15.31
C GLU A 570 10.31 23.07 14.38
N LEU A 571 10.07 21.75 14.50
CA LEU A 571 10.67 20.77 13.59
C LEU A 571 10.32 21.04 12.13
N LYS A 572 9.08 21.45 11.83
CA LYS A 572 8.66 21.78 10.46
C LYS A 572 9.29 23.08 9.95
N VAL A 573 9.53 24.07 10.82
CA VAL A 573 10.27 25.30 10.48
C VAL A 573 11.75 25.00 10.20
N LEU A 574 12.41 24.20 11.06
CA LEU A 574 13.82 23.82 10.90
C LEU A 574 14.04 22.96 9.65
N GLN A 575 13.25 21.88 9.49
CA GLN A 575 13.34 20.99 8.32
C GLN A 575 12.93 21.68 7.02
N GLY A 576 11.94 22.59 7.05
CA GLY A 576 11.51 23.36 5.90
C GLY A 576 12.47 24.51 5.52
N GLY A 577 13.17 25.08 6.49
CA GLY A 577 14.08 26.21 6.29
C GLY A 577 15.46 25.80 5.79
N GLU A 578 16.21 25.04 6.59
CA GLU A 578 17.65 24.82 6.34
C GLU A 578 17.89 23.84 5.19
N LEU A 579 17.19 22.70 5.17
CA LEU A 579 17.38 21.69 4.12
C LEU A 579 16.97 22.21 2.73
N ALA A 580 15.85 22.92 2.63
CA ALA A 580 15.38 23.47 1.36
C ALA A 580 16.29 24.60 0.84
N THR A 581 16.79 25.47 1.72
CA THR A 581 17.73 26.54 1.31
C THR A 581 19.10 25.97 0.94
N ALA A 582 19.62 24.97 1.67
CA ALA A 582 20.85 24.28 1.32
C ALA A 582 20.75 23.53 -0.03
N GLN A 583 19.67 22.77 -0.24
CA GLN A 583 19.43 22.09 -1.53
C GLN A 583 19.30 23.08 -2.69
N LYS A 584 18.57 24.19 -2.49
CA LYS A 584 18.44 25.24 -3.51
C LYS A 584 19.80 25.89 -3.84
N ALA A 585 20.62 26.19 -2.83
CA ALA A 585 21.96 26.74 -3.03
C ALA A 585 22.88 25.78 -3.80
N ALA A 586 22.83 24.48 -3.49
CA ALA A 586 23.57 23.45 -4.23
C ALA A 586 23.10 23.32 -5.69
N ALA A 587 21.78 23.30 -5.92
CA ALA A 587 21.21 23.27 -7.27
C ALA A 587 21.59 24.52 -8.08
N GLU A 588 21.56 25.71 -7.49
CA GLU A 588 22.02 26.94 -8.14
C GLU A 588 23.52 26.92 -8.50
N GLN A 589 24.37 26.32 -7.66
CA GLN A 589 25.79 26.13 -8.01
C GLN A 589 25.96 25.16 -9.18
N MET A 590 25.21 24.05 -9.18
CA MET A 590 25.25 23.07 -10.28
C MET A 590 24.78 23.69 -11.61
N ILE A 591 23.70 24.46 -11.60
CA ILE A 591 23.21 25.22 -12.77
C ILE A 591 24.27 26.21 -13.27
N LYS A 592 24.92 26.97 -12.37
CA LYS A 592 26.00 27.91 -12.73
C LYS A 592 27.23 27.20 -13.35
N ASN A 593 27.51 25.95 -12.97
CA ASN A 593 28.58 25.15 -13.58
C ASN A 593 28.17 24.61 -14.96
N LEU A 594 26.98 24.02 -15.10
CA LEU A 594 26.44 23.56 -16.39
C LEU A 594 26.32 24.70 -17.42
N GLN A 595 26.01 25.93 -16.98
CA GLN A 595 26.02 27.12 -17.84
C GLN A 595 27.44 27.48 -18.33
N ARG A 596 28.46 27.37 -17.48
CA ARG A 596 29.87 27.56 -17.86
C ARG A 596 30.34 26.48 -18.83
N GLU A 597 29.99 25.23 -18.58
CA GLU A 597 30.34 24.09 -19.45
C GLU A 597 29.69 24.23 -20.83
N ASN A 598 28.40 24.57 -20.91
CA ASN A 598 27.73 24.85 -22.18
C ASN A 598 28.37 26.03 -22.93
N ALA A 599 28.81 27.10 -22.24
CA ALA A 599 29.52 28.20 -22.88
C ALA A 599 30.92 27.78 -23.40
N LEU A 600 31.63 26.90 -22.69
CA LEU A 600 32.90 26.33 -23.14
C LEU A 600 32.71 25.38 -24.34
N ILE A 601 31.65 24.56 -24.34
CA ILE A 601 31.30 23.69 -25.46
C ILE A 601 30.91 24.52 -26.69
N ALA A 602 30.06 25.54 -26.53
CA ALA A 602 29.65 26.41 -27.64
C ALA A 602 30.83 27.17 -28.25
N THR A 603 31.77 27.68 -27.43
CA THR A 603 32.97 28.37 -27.93
C THR A 603 33.98 27.42 -28.57
N ALA A 604 34.13 26.19 -28.05
CA ALA A 604 34.95 25.15 -28.68
C ALA A 604 34.34 24.67 -30.01
N TRP A 605 33.02 24.55 -30.10
CA TRP A 605 32.30 24.20 -31.32
C TRP A 605 32.39 25.31 -32.37
N TYR A 606 32.30 26.58 -31.96
CA TYR A 606 32.54 27.72 -32.85
C TYR A 606 33.97 27.75 -33.41
N ASP A 607 34.99 27.51 -32.57
CA ASP A 607 36.40 27.40 -33.00
C ASP A 607 36.59 26.21 -33.98
N LEU A 608 35.98 25.05 -33.70
CA LEU A 608 36.00 23.90 -34.60
C LEU A 608 35.33 24.19 -35.95
N THR A 609 34.11 24.72 -35.94
CA THR A 609 33.36 25.06 -37.16
C THR A 609 34.06 26.16 -37.96
N SER A 610 34.63 27.18 -37.30
CA SER A 610 35.43 28.21 -37.95
C SER A 610 36.69 27.65 -38.60
N ARG A 611 37.38 26.68 -37.97
CA ARG A 611 38.50 25.95 -38.59
C ARG A 611 38.07 25.10 -39.77
N LEU A 612 36.93 24.40 -39.69
CA LEU A 612 36.41 23.59 -40.80
C LEU A 612 36.06 24.46 -42.02
N GLN A 613 35.42 25.61 -41.80
CA GLN A 613 35.09 26.57 -42.85
C GLN A 613 36.33 27.25 -43.44
N SER A 614 37.28 27.69 -42.60
CA SER A 614 38.50 28.38 -43.08
C SER A 614 39.49 27.46 -43.80
N ASN A 615 39.52 26.15 -43.51
CA ASN A 615 40.34 25.19 -44.28
C ASN A 615 39.87 25.00 -45.74
N HIS A 616 38.70 25.50 -46.13
CA HIS A 616 38.26 25.53 -47.53
C HIS A 616 38.70 26.79 -48.30
N VAL A 617 39.40 27.74 -47.66
CA VAL A 617 39.88 28.97 -48.30
C VAL A 617 41.40 29.11 -48.13
N VAL A 618 42.14 29.02 -49.23
CA VAL A 618 43.61 29.16 -49.24
C VAL A 618 44.01 30.63 -49.05
N LEU A 619 44.01 31.09 -47.80
CA LEU A 619 44.53 32.41 -47.41
C LEU A 619 45.77 32.29 -46.52
N GLN A 620 46.91 32.50 -47.18
CA GLN A 620 48.16 33.09 -46.69
C GLN A 620 48.33 33.23 -45.16
N ARG A 621 49.32 32.51 -44.62
CA ARG A 621 49.68 32.47 -43.18
C ARG A 621 50.00 33.87 -42.61
N ARG A 622 49.01 34.58 -42.06
CA ARG A 622 49.23 35.68 -41.11
C ARG A 622 49.30 35.12 -39.69
N HIS A 623 50.29 35.58 -38.92
CA HIS A 623 50.77 34.89 -37.72
C HIS A 623 50.05 35.32 -36.42
N ASP A 624 48.79 35.77 -36.52
CA ASP A 624 48.00 36.22 -35.38
C ASP A 624 47.67 35.04 -34.44
N ALA A 625 48.34 35.00 -33.29
CA ALA A 625 48.19 33.92 -32.33
C ALA A 625 46.74 33.87 -31.77
N PRO A 626 46.05 32.72 -31.88
CA PRO A 626 44.64 32.63 -31.47
C PRO A 626 44.49 32.86 -29.97
N LYS A 627 43.72 33.88 -29.61
CA LYS A 627 43.48 34.35 -28.23
C LYS A 627 42.55 33.41 -27.41
N SER A 628 42.44 32.14 -27.77
CA SER A 628 41.52 31.20 -27.11
C SER A 628 41.95 30.94 -25.65
N TRP A 629 40.97 30.75 -24.77
CA TRP A 629 41.22 30.49 -23.35
C TRP A 629 42.02 29.20 -23.13
N LEU A 630 41.78 28.18 -23.97
CA LEU A 630 42.51 26.91 -23.98
C LEU A 630 43.99 27.12 -24.39
N ASN A 631 44.29 28.08 -25.27
CA ASN A 631 45.67 28.46 -25.59
C ASN A 631 46.32 29.26 -24.44
N LYS A 632 45.58 30.14 -23.76
CA LYS A 632 46.06 30.81 -22.53
C LYS A 632 46.36 29.82 -21.40
N GLN A 633 45.52 28.80 -21.18
CA GLN A 633 45.81 27.73 -20.23
C GLN A 633 47.09 26.96 -20.60
N ARG A 634 47.25 26.58 -21.87
CA ARG A 634 48.49 25.92 -22.34
C ARG A 634 49.72 26.82 -22.13
N GLN A 635 49.62 28.13 -22.39
CA GLN A 635 50.69 29.08 -22.11
C GLN A 635 50.99 29.22 -20.60
N MET A 636 49.98 29.24 -19.73
CA MET A 636 50.20 29.21 -18.27
C MET A 636 50.93 27.93 -17.84
N VAL A 637 50.46 26.76 -18.27
CA VAL A 637 51.04 25.46 -17.88
C VAL A 637 52.46 25.29 -18.44
N HIS A 638 52.71 25.64 -19.71
CA HIS A 638 54.05 25.63 -20.28
C HIS A 638 54.97 26.71 -19.68
N GLY A 639 54.42 27.85 -19.22
CA GLY A 639 55.16 28.86 -18.48
C GLY A 639 55.61 28.36 -17.11
N GLN A 640 54.70 27.75 -16.34
CA GLN A 640 54.99 27.13 -15.04
C GLN A 640 55.98 25.97 -15.16
N LEU A 641 55.90 25.16 -16.23
CA LEU A 641 56.90 24.13 -16.53
C LEU A 641 58.28 24.75 -16.76
N ARG A 642 58.42 25.75 -17.65
CA ARG A 642 59.70 26.44 -17.86
C ARG A 642 60.25 27.12 -16.60
N GLN A 643 59.39 27.62 -15.72
CA GLN A 643 59.81 28.17 -14.43
C GLN A 643 60.33 27.10 -13.46
N ARG A 644 59.77 25.88 -13.49
CA ARG A 644 60.33 24.73 -12.76
C ARG A 644 61.65 24.27 -13.38
N ASP A 645 61.75 24.17 -14.70
CA ASP A 645 62.95 23.65 -15.36
C ASP A 645 64.17 24.59 -15.16
N MET A 646 63.92 25.91 -15.09
CA MET A 646 64.93 26.91 -14.69
C MET A 646 65.40 26.81 -13.23
N LEU A 647 64.62 26.15 -12.35
CA LEU A 647 64.96 25.92 -10.93
C LEU A 647 65.74 24.61 -10.68
N TYR A 648 66.06 23.84 -11.74
CA TYR A 648 66.91 22.64 -11.69
C TYR A 648 68.26 22.84 -12.41
N LEU A 649 68.65 24.09 -12.67
CA LEU A 649 69.84 24.46 -13.45
C LEU A 649 70.76 25.49 -12.76
N TYR A 650 70.63 25.64 -11.44
CA TYR A 650 71.51 26.41 -10.55
C TYR A 650 71.68 25.68 -9.22
#